data_AF-A0A6J4JSM6-F1
#
_entry.id   AF-A0A6J4JSM6-F1
#
_cell.length_a   1.000
_cell.length_b   1.000
_cell.length_c   1.000
_cell.angle_alpha   90.00
_cell.angle_beta   90.00
_cell.angle_gamma   90.00
#
_symmetry.space_group_name_H-M   'P 1'
#
loop_
_entity.id
_entity.type
_entity.pdbx_description
1 polymer ?
#
loop_
_entity_poly.entity_id
_entity_poly.type
_entity_poly.pdbx_seq_one_letter_code
_entity_poly.pdbx_strand_id
1 'polypeptide(L)'
;MPTRTLRIFISSPGDVGQERLLATRVLDRLRGEFACYVELEPILWEHEPLRATGHFQEQIIPPSQCDIVVCILWSRLGTRLPPSFHREDGSLFASGTEWEFEDAYRSFRERGKPDLMVYRKTAEPHASISDEAALLQRLDQKKALDVFIDRWFGNPQEAFRAAFHAFEAPDQFETLLETHLRRLIRDRLPEHLEDGGDAAAASPVPISWHKGSPFRGLEAFDYEHAPVFFGRTRAIAGIKEALLRQARGGCAFVMVFGMSGCGKSSLVRAGVLPTLTQPGVVEGIGLWRWGVFRPTDATGDLCAGLAGALLGEKALPELKDAGMGPDELALLLQQAPERAVLPLEKALERAAAAVARKEGLSTPPQARLALIIDQLEEMFTRERVTPPERERFVHALSTLARSGLVWILATMRSDFYPRCADIPELAALKEGAGQYDVLPSTFAEVGQMIRNPARAAGLRFEVNPETGERLDDVLHEAAARDPEALPLLSFTLDELFQQRTENGVLTFAAYERLGGMEGALARRAEEVFAALPPAVEAALPFVLRGLVTTNQKNDDVAVARRVPLGGLATTPEREALVRAFIDARLLVTDRADDGQPVVRVAHEALLRQWPRVRHWLDEDREFLRTRERVLMAAERWREEAQRPEFLLPEGKPLASAEDMLLRRRDDLDRQAITFIEASRRAVSGARQRRRIVISGVVSAFFVVAAGFGLFSYAQWQAADLQKKTALTAVQRLTYDIPARLIDLPGSRPVLRRIFEENIALLDRIGDARAKSEQRTNLRYMGDIWLLLGDTTKAGEAYRRSLALAQDIARNGSDARAQWELAVAHSKIGDVRLQAGDPQGALAEYEKSLGILNGVARHIRNVRVQRDLGATYQKIGDSRLALNDAPGALEAYRKDLEVAQRLAAGEGADAGARRDLSVSHGKIGDVRRAMSDPRGALEAYRQSQAILLDLVRDKRNVVAQRDLSACYLNVGDIRLEQGDIAGARTEYDKSLALCRRLARDRTNARAQRDLLVSYTKVGDVRLASGDARGAVAAYAESLTLARELADEAGDSGAW
;
A
#
# COMPACT_ATOMS: atom_id res chain seq x y z
N MET A 1 1.47 -50.46 -21.59
CA MET A 1 1.62 -51.00 -20.22
C MET A 1 0.33 -50.78 -19.48
N PRO A 2 -0.16 -51.70 -18.62
CA PRO A 2 -1.21 -51.35 -17.67
C PRO A 2 -0.67 -50.25 -16.74
N THR A 3 -1.35 -49.11 -16.67
CA THR A 3 -1.03 -48.05 -15.71
C THR A 3 -1.20 -48.60 -14.30
N ARG A 4 -0.15 -48.53 -13.50
CA ARG A 4 -0.18 -49.00 -12.12
C ARG A 4 -1.02 -48.03 -11.30
N THR A 5 -2.17 -48.48 -10.82
CA THR A 5 -3.02 -47.70 -9.91
C THR A 5 -2.35 -47.60 -8.54
N LEU A 6 -2.31 -46.40 -7.96
CA LEU A 6 -1.89 -46.13 -6.60
C LEU A 6 -3.09 -45.64 -5.80
N ARG A 7 -3.42 -46.37 -4.72
CA ARG A 7 -4.55 -46.04 -3.84
C ARG A 7 -4.13 -45.12 -2.71
N ILE A 8 -4.83 -43.99 -2.58
CA ILE A 8 -4.51 -42.94 -1.60
C ILE A 8 -5.74 -42.73 -0.71
N PHE A 9 -5.69 -43.24 0.52
CA PHE A 9 -6.77 -43.14 1.49
C PHE A 9 -6.71 -41.82 2.27
N ILE A 10 -7.81 -41.08 2.33
CA ILE A 10 -7.89 -39.79 3.05
C ILE A 10 -8.70 -39.95 4.34
N SER A 11 -8.00 -40.25 5.44
CA SER A 11 -8.57 -40.28 6.79
C SER A 11 -8.67 -38.86 7.33
N SER A 12 -9.88 -38.41 7.67
CA SER A 12 -10.10 -37.04 8.14
C SER A 12 -11.43 -36.87 8.89
N PRO A 13 -11.44 -36.34 10.13
CA PRO A 13 -12.67 -36.00 10.84
C PRO A 13 -13.43 -34.83 10.20
N GLY A 14 -14.68 -34.63 10.59
CA GLY A 14 -15.57 -33.63 9.96
C GLY A 14 -15.24 -32.15 10.23
N ASP A 15 -14.26 -31.82 11.06
CA ASP A 15 -13.83 -30.44 11.35
C ASP A 15 -12.75 -29.91 10.40
N VAL A 16 -12.12 -30.79 9.60
CA VAL A 16 -11.06 -30.47 8.62
C VAL A 16 -11.54 -30.58 7.16
N GLY A 17 -12.81 -30.29 6.90
CA GLY A 17 -13.41 -30.37 5.56
C GLY A 17 -12.75 -29.44 4.52
N GLN A 18 -12.18 -28.31 4.95
CA GLN A 18 -11.43 -27.42 4.06
C GLN A 18 -10.14 -28.06 3.57
N GLU A 19 -9.40 -28.69 4.48
CA GLU A 19 -8.17 -29.43 4.19
C GLU A 19 -8.46 -30.66 3.33
N ARG A 20 -9.58 -31.35 3.55
CA ARG A 20 -10.03 -32.45 2.67
C ARG A 20 -10.24 -31.98 1.22
N LEU A 21 -10.92 -30.85 1.00
CA LEU A 21 -11.09 -30.26 -0.34
C LEU A 21 -9.77 -29.78 -0.97
N LEU A 22 -8.78 -29.42 -0.15
CA LEU A 22 -7.42 -29.12 -0.63
C LEU A 22 -6.69 -30.40 -1.02
N ALA A 23 -6.82 -31.46 -0.23
CA ALA A 23 -6.27 -32.78 -0.56
C ALA A 23 -6.83 -33.32 -1.87
N THR A 24 -8.14 -33.23 -2.10
CA THR A 24 -8.76 -33.61 -3.38
C THR A 24 -8.18 -32.80 -4.56
N ARG A 25 -8.07 -31.46 -4.43
CA ARG A 25 -7.49 -30.61 -5.48
C ARG A 25 -6.01 -30.90 -5.74
N VAL A 26 -5.23 -31.17 -4.70
CA VAL A 26 -3.83 -31.63 -4.82
C VAL A 26 -3.78 -32.97 -5.57
N LEU A 27 -4.64 -33.91 -5.22
CA LEU A 27 -4.71 -35.22 -5.85
C LEU A 27 -5.16 -35.15 -7.32
N ASP A 28 -6.09 -34.26 -7.67
CA ASP A 28 -6.47 -34.03 -9.07
C ASP A 28 -5.33 -33.39 -9.87
N ARG A 29 -4.59 -32.43 -9.28
CA ARG A 29 -3.37 -31.88 -9.90
C ARG A 29 -2.32 -32.96 -10.14
N LEU A 30 -2.05 -33.80 -9.12
CA LEU A 30 -1.09 -34.88 -9.21
C LEU A 30 -1.57 -36.02 -10.14
N ARG A 31 -2.88 -36.28 -10.23
CA ARG A 31 -3.44 -37.23 -11.22
C ARG A 31 -3.18 -36.72 -12.63
N GLY A 32 -3.35 -35.42 -12.88
CA GLY A 32 -2.98 -34.78 -14.15
C GLY A 32 -1.46 -34.79 -14.43
N GLU A 33 -0.62 -34.61 -13.40
CA GLU A 33 0.84 -34.64 -13.52
C GLU A 33 1.38 -36.04 -13.83
N PHE A 34 0.82 -37.08 -13.21
CA PHE A 34 1.31 -38.46 -13.28
C PHE A 34 0.48 -39.40 -14.18
N ALA A 35 -0.57 -38.91 -14.85
CA ALA A 35 -1.52 -39.70 -15.66
C ALA A 35 -0.87 -40.69 -16.64
N CYS A 36 0.29 -40.34 -17.21
CA CYS A 36 1.02 -41.18 -18.17
C CYS A 36 1.84 -42.32 -17.52
N TYR A 37 1.99 -42.32 -16.19
CA TYR A 37 2.86 -43.24 -15.44
C TYR A 37 2.07 -44.09 -14.45
N VAL A 38 1.19 -43.47 -13.66
CA VAL A 38 0.36 -44.11 -12.62
C VAL A 38 -1.02 -43.49 -12.57
N GLU A 39 -2.02 -44.31 -12.26
CA GLU A 39 -3.38 -43.84 -12.01
C GLU A 39 -3.55 -43.56 -10.51
N LEU A 40 -3.97 -42.35 -10.12
CA LEU A 40 -4.18 -42.01 -8.71
C LEU A 40 -5.66 -42.16 -8.33
N GLU A 41 -5.95 -43.16 -7.49
CA GLU A 41 -7.29 -43.50 -6.98
C GLU A 41 -7.42 -42.99 -5.53
N PRO A 42 -8.06 -41.83 -5.30
CA PRO A 42 -8.29 -41.30 -3.97
C PRO A 42 -9.52 -41.99 -3.34
N ILE A 43 -9.33 -42.59 -2.18
CA ILE A 43 -10.40 -43.26 -1.42
C ILE A 43 -10.90 -42.28 -0.35
N LEU A 44 -12.14 -41.82 -0.54
CA LEU A 44 -12.86 -40.87 0.30
C LEU A 44 -14.20 -41.50 0.68
N TRP A 45 -14.34 -41.89 1.94
CA TRP A 45 -15.48 -42.69 2.43
C TRP A 45 -16.87 -42.09 2.18
N GLU A 46 -16.96 -40.76 2.02
CA GLU A 46 -18.20 -40.02 1.79
C GLU A 46 -18.67 -40.01 0.32
N HIS A 47 -17.87 -40.57 -0.59
CA HIS A 47 -18.21 -40.72 -2.01
C HIS A 47 -18.43 -42.19 -2.41
N GLU A 48 -18.16 -43.13 -1.50
CA GLU A 48 -18.46 -44.55 -1.71
C GLU A 48 -19.97 -44.81 -1.58
N PRO A 49 -20.58 -45.66 -2.45
CA PRO A 49 -21.99 -45.99 -2.39
C PRO A 49 -22.30 -46.96 -1.24
N LEU A 50 -22.43 -46.41 -0.03
CA LEU A 50 -22.75 -47.15 1.20
C LEU A 50 -24.15 -47.77 1.15
N ARG A 51 -24.24 -49.08 1.40
CA ARG A 51 -25.49 -49.83 1.53
C ARG A 51 -25.97 -49.82 2.97
N ALA A 52 -27.28 -49.83 3.17
CA ALA A 52 -27.90 -49.92 4.51
C ALA A 52 -27.74 -51.29 5.20
N THR A 53 -26.91 -52.20 4.66
CA THR A 53 -26.78 -53.60 5.10
C THR A 53 -25.62 -53.85 6.09
N GLY A 54 -24.87 -52.81 6.47
CA GLY A 54 -23.73 -52.90 7.39
C GLY A 54 -23.27 -51.53 7.87
N HIS A 55 -22.29 -51.46 8.77
CA HIS A 55 -21.70 -50.20 9.18
C HIS A 55 -20.86 -49.60 8.04
N PHE A 56 -20.71 -48.27 7.96
CA PHE A 56 -20.00 -47.65 6.82
C PHE A 56 -18.53 -48.12 6.74
N GLN A 57 -17.87 -48.25 7.89
CA GLN A 57 -16.48 -48.71 8.02
C GLN A 57 -16.25 -50.14 7.48
N GLU A 58 -17.29 -50.97 7.40
CA GLU A 58 -17.22 -52.36 6.90
C GLU A 58 -17.31 -52.43 5.36
N GLN A 59 -17.65 -51.32 4.70
CA GLN A 59 -17.96 -51.24 3.27
C GLN A 59 -16.92 -50.47 2.45
N ILE A 60 -15.95 -49.86 3.12
CA ILE A 60 -14.86 -49.08 2.51
C ILE A 60 -13.61 -49.97 2.43
N ILE A 61 -12.77 -49.77 1.41
CA ILE A 61 -11.47 -50.44 1.28
C ILE A 61 -10.63 -50.16 2.54
N PRO A 62 -10.12 -51.18 3.26
CA PRO A 62 -9.29 -50.97 4.44
C PRO A 62 -8.01 -50.17 4.14
N PRO A 63 -7.56 -49.25 5.01
CA PRO A 63 -6.32 -48.50 4.83
C PRO A 63 -5.09 -49.39 4.58
N SER A 64 -5.01 -50.56 5.21
CA SER A 64 -3.99 -51.60 4.98
C SER A 64 -3.91 -52.13 3.54
N GLN A 65 -4.94 -51.94 2.71
CA GLN A 65 -4.97 -52.32 1.29
C GLN A 65 -4.61 -51.16 0.33
N CYS A 66 -4.27 -49.99 0.87
CA CYS A 66 -3.90 -48.81 0.09
C CYS A 66 -2.38 -48.70 -0.07
N ASP A 67 -1.93 -47.80 -0.96
CA ASP A 67 -0.50 -47.50 -1.13
C ASP A 67 -0.05 -46.32 -0.26
N ILE A 68 -0.90 -45.31 -0.04
CA ILE A 68 -0.64 -44.15 0.83
C ILE A 68 -1.87 -43.93 1.73
N VAL A 69 -1.65 -43.59 3.00
CA VAL A 69 -2.69 -43.11 3.91
C VAL A 69 -2.32 -41.72 4.38
N VAL A 70 -3.21 -40.75 4.16
CA VAL A 70 -3.11 -39.38 4.66
C VAL A 70 -4.13 -39.18 5.76
N CYS A 71 -3.66 -38.92 6.97
CA CYS A 71 -4.47 -38.60 8.14
C CYS A 71 -4.40 -37.10 8.44
N ILE A 72 -5.55 -36.43 8.50
CA ILE A 72 -5.67 -34.98 8.74
C ILE A 72 -6.42 -34.77 10.05
N LEU A 73 -5.80 -34.09 11.03
CA LEU A 73 -6.31 -33.92 12.39
C LEU A 73 -6.31 -32.45 12.83
N TRP A 74 -7.30 -32.04 13.64
CA TRP A 74 -7.35 -30.68 14.22
C TRP A 74 -7.85 -30.63 15.66
N SER A 75 -9.17 -30.64 15.87
CA SER A 75 -9.80 -30.38 17.17
C SER A 75 -10.59 -31.56 17.73
N ARG A 76 -10.91 -32.54 16.89
CA ARG A 76 -11.59 -33.79 17.24
C ARG A 76 -10.86 -35.00 16.67
N LEU A 77 -11.12 -36.18 17.24
CA LEU A 77 -10.56 -37.43 16.73
C LEU A 77 -11.51 -38.13 15.74
N GLY A 78 -12.84 -38.10 15.95
CA GLY A 78 -13.79 -38.71 15.02
C GLY A 78 -15.08 -39.22 15.68
N THR A 79 -15.93 -39.91 14.92
CA THR A 79 -17.15 -40.55 15.45
C THR A 79 -16.80 -41.92 16.04
N ARG A 80 -17.38 -42.27 17.20
CA ARG A 80 -17.17 -43.59 17.86
C ARG A 80 -17.63 -44.73 16.94
N LEU A 81 -16.88 -45.83 16.93
CA LEU A 81 -17.23 -47.05 16.22
C LEU A 81 -18.19 -47.94 17.04
N PRO A 82 -18.93 -48.87 16.41
CA PRO A 82 -19.70 -49.89 17.10
C PRO A 82 -18.81 -50.86 17.90
N PRO A 83 -19.32 -51.53 18.95
CA PRO A 83 -18.55 -52.49 19.75
C PRO A 83 -18.01 -53.72 19.00
N SER A 84 -18.42 -53.96 17.75
CA SER A 84 -17.81 -54.98 16.89
C SER A 84 -16.35 -54.66 16.56
N PHE A 85 -15.97 -53.38 16.52
CA PHE A 85 -14.59 -52.94 16.29
C PHE A 85 -13.82 -52.87 17.61
N HIS A 86 -12.98 -53.87 17.86
CA HIS A 86 -12.14 -54.00 19.04
C HIS A 86 -10.70 -54.33 18.66
N ARG A 87 -9.75 -53.94 19.52
CA ARG A 87 -8.34 -54.34 19.43
C ARG A 87 -8.17 -55.79 19.87
N GLU A 88 -7.00 -56.37 19.60
CA GLU A 88 -6.65 -57.74 20.02
C GLU A 88 -6.62 -57.93 21.54
N ASP A 89 -6.44 -56.84 22.31
CA ASP A 89 -6.55 -56.82 23.78
C ASP A 89 -7.99 -56.69 24.30
N GLY A 90 -8.99 -56.65 23.41
CA GLY A 90 -10.41 -56.47 23.74
C GLY A 90 -10.83 -55.01 24.00
N SER A 91 -9.93 -54.04 23.93
CA SER A 91 -10.27 -52.62 24.08
C SER A 91 -10.97 -52.06 22.83
N LEU A 92 -11.88 -51.10 23.04
CA LEU A 92 -12.59 -50.44 21.94
C LEU A 92 -11.78 -49.27 21.35
N PHE A 93 -12.00 -48.99 20.07
CA PHE A 93 -11.47 -47.78 19.42
C PHE A 93 -12.30 -46.55 19.79
N ALA A 94 -11.63 -45.43 20.04
CA ALA A 94 -12.27 -44.16 20.37
C ALA A 94 -12.99 -43.54 19.15
N SER A 95 -12.54 -43.84 17.93
CA SER A 95 -13.18 -43.39 16.69
C SER A 95 -12.77 -44.18 15.44
N GLY A 96 -13.49 -43.96 14.33
CA GLY A 96 -13.12 -44.48 13.00
C GLY A 96 -11.70 -44.09 12.57
N THR A 97 -11.32 -42.83 12.72
CA THR A 97 -9.98 -42.30 12.41
C THR A 97 -8.87 -42.98 13.21
N GLU A 98 -9.14 -43.38 14.46
CA GLU A 98 -8.17 -44.15 15.26
C GLU A 98 -7.99 -45.57 14.71
N TRP A 99 -9.08 -46.25 14.35
CA TRP A 99 -9.03 -47.57 13.72
C TRP A 99 -8.32 -47.52 12.37
N GLU A 100 -8.61 -46.52 11.52
CA GLU A 100 -7.98 -46.33 10.22
C GLU A 100 -6.46 -46.13 10.33
N PHE A 101 -6.02 -45.37 11.34
CA PHE A 101 -4.61 -45.17 11.63
C PHE A 101 -3.94 -46.44 12.17
N GLU A 102 -4.56 -47.15 13.12
CA GLU A 102 -3.99 -48.38 13.70
C GLU A 102 -3.90 -49.53 12.67
N ASP A 103 -4.86 -49.68 11.76
CA ASP A 103 -4.84 -50.64 10.65
C ASP A 103 -3.68 -50.35 9.67
N ALA A 104 -3.56 -49.09 9.22
CA ALA A 104 -2.49 -48.63 8.36
C ALA A 104 -1.10 -48.82 9.00
N TYR A 105 -0.94 -48.41 10.27
CA TYR A 105 0.31 -48.53 11.00
C TYR A 105 0.74 -49.98 11.19
N ARG A 106 -0.19 -50.87 11.53
CA ARG A 106 0.08 -52.31 11.67
C ARG A 106 0.54 -52.93 10.35
N SER A 107 -0.19 -52.67 9.26
CA SER A 107 0.20 -53.16 7.93
C SER A 107 1.59 -52.63 7.52
N PHE A 108 1.89 -51.36 7.81
CA PHE A 108 3.22 -50.80 7.54
C PHE A 108 4.32 -51.51 8.35
N ARG A 109 4.08 -51.81 9.62
CA ARG A 109 5.00 -52.57 10.49
C ARG A 109 5.25 -54.00 10.02
N GLU A 110 4.28 -54.65 9.38
CA GLU A 110 4.39 -56.02 8.88
C GLU A 110 4.93 -56.12 7.43
N ARG A 111 4.54 -55.18 6.56
CA ARG A 111 4.68 -55.29 5.10
C ARG A 111 5.36 -54.08 4.44
N GLY A 112 5.69 -53.04 5.20
CA GLY A 112 6.25 -51.80 4.67
C GLY A 112 5.27 -50.93 3.88
N LYS A 113 3.96 -51.20 3.94
CA LYS A 113 2.89 -50.42 3.27
C LYS A 113 1.59 -50.42 4.10
N PRO A 114 0.75 -49.37 4.02
CA PRO A 114 0.90 -48.12 3.25
C PRO A 114 1.91 -47.15 3.85
N ASP A 115 2.42 -46.20 3.05
CA ASP A 115 3.13 -45.03 3.61
C ASP A 115 2.13 -44.15 4.36
N LEU A 116 2.40 -43.86 5.64
CA LEU A 116 1.46 -43.22 6.56
C LEU A 116 1.90 -41.79 6.87
N MET A 117 1.11 -40.81 6.41
CA MET A 117 1.39 -39.38 6.55
C MET A 117 0.34 -38.72 7.43
N VAL A 118 0.79 -38.02 8.47
CA VAL A 118 -0.10 -37.38 9.47
C VAL A 118 0.11 -35.88 9.46
N TYR A 119 -0.97 -35.12 9.31
CA TYR A 119 -0.99 -33.66 9.29
C TYR A 119 -1.87 -33.14 10.43
N ARG A 120 -1.32 -32.26 11.28
CA ARG A 120 -2.02 -31.70 12.45
C ARG A 120 -2.16 -30.19 12.31
N LYS A 121 -3.39 -29.70 12.31
CA LYS A 121 -3.70 -28.26 12.34
C LYS A 121 -3.45 -27.69 13.74
N THR A 122 -2.70 -26.60 13.85
CA THR A 122 -2.31 -25.98 15.12
C THR A 122 -3.09 -24.70 15.46
N ALA A 123 -3.90 -24.17 14.53
CA ALA A 123 -4.76 -23.01 14.77
C ALA A 123 -5.79 -23.29 15.89
N GLU A 124 -6.16 -22.28 16.67
CA GLU A 124 -7.15 -22.43 17.75
C GLU A 124 -8.56 -22.73 17.20
N PRO A 125 -9.27 -23.74 17.75
CA PRO A 125 -10.63 -24.06 17.31
C PRO A 125 -11.66 -23.06 17.87
N HIS A 126 -12.45 -22.45 16.98
CA HIS A 126 -13.53 -21.56 17.38
C HIS A 126 -14.75 -22.33 17.91
N ALA A 127 -15.19 -21.99 19.13
CA ALA A 127 -16.39 -22.52 19.75
C ALA A 127 -17.37 -21.39 20.12
N SER A 128 -18.66 -21.59 19.84
CA SER A 128 -19.71 -20.73 20.38
C SER A 128 -20.01 -21.16 21.82
N ILE A 129 -20.21 -20.20 22.71
CA ILE A 129 -20.57 -20.43 24.12
C ILE A 129 -22.09 -20.65 24.28
N SER A 130 -22.86 -20.54 23.18
CA SER A 130 -24.33 -20.60 23.18
C SER A 130 -24.94 -21.99 23.40
N ASP A 131 -24.15 -23.06 23.33
CA ASP A 131 -24.62 -24.45 23.49
C ASP A 131 -23.63 -25.24 24.35
N GLU A 132 -24.01 -25.46 25.62
CA GLU A 132 -23.19 -26.16 26.62
C GLU A 132 -23.00 -27.64 26.28
N ALA A 133 -24.01 -28.31 25.71
CA ALA A 133 -23.93 -29.73 25.37
C ALA A 133 -22.97 -29.95 24.19
N ALA A 134 -23.04 -29.11 23.16
CA ALA A 134 -22.10 -29.12 22.05
C ALA A 134 -20.67 -28.76 22.49
N LEU A 135 -20.51 -27.85 23.47
CA LEU A 135 -19.21 -27.48 24.03
C LEU A 135 -18.56 -28.64 24.79
N LEU A 136 -19.32 -29.34 25.65
CA LEU A 136 -18.86 -30.53 26.36
C LEU A 136 -18.46 -31.66 25.40
N GLN A 137 -19.25 -31.92 24.37
CA GLN A 137 -18.94 -32.94 23.36
C GLN A 137 -17.64 -32.64 22.60
N ARG A 138 -17.38 -31.35 22.28
CA ARG A 138 -16.11 -30.91 21.67
C ARG A 138 -14.93 -31.06 22.63
N LEU A 139 -15.12 -30.74 23.92
CA LEU A 139 -14.08 -30.90 24.95
C LEU A 139 -13.64 -32.37 25.06
N ASP A 140 -14.58 -33.31 25.06
CA ASP A 140 -14.27 -34.74 25.13
C ASP A 140 -13.62 -35.27 23.84
N GLN A 141 -14.02 -34.76 22.67
CA GLN A 141 -13.35 -35.04 21.41
C GLN A 141 -11.90 -34.51 21.37
N LYS A 142 -11.64 -33.33 21.96
CA LYS A 142 -10.30 -32.76 22.07
C LYS A 142 -9.42 -33.59 23.02
N LYS A 143 -9.94 -34.00 24.18
CA LYS A 143 -9.25 -34.92 25.11
C LYS A 143 -8.90 -36.24 24.42
N ALA A 144 -9.83 -36.83 23.67
CA ALA A 144 -9.59 -38.08 22.93
C ALA A 144 -8.48 -37.92 21.89
N LEU A 145 -8.47 -36.80 21.16
CA LEU A 145 -7.40 -36.47 20.22
C LEU A 145 -6.04 -36.28 20.92
N ASP A 146 -5.99 -35.58 22.06
CA ASP A 146 -4.73 -35.37 22.78
C ASP A 146 -4.16 -36.70 23.33
N VAL A 147 -5.01 -37.57 23.91
CA VAL A 147 -4.61 -38.93 24.34
C VAL A 147 -4.08 -39.77 23.16
N PHE A 148 -4.73 -39.67 21.98
CA PHE A 148 -4.25 -40.34 20.77
C PHE A 148 -2.88 -39.81 20.32
N ILE A 149 -2.66 -38.49 20.35
CA ILE A 149 -1.38 -37.88 19.99
C ILE A 149 -0.27 -38.30 20.97
N ASP A 150 -0.52 -38.22 22.28
CA ASP A 150 0.46 -38.58 23.31
C ASP A 150 0.87 -40.07 23.23
N ARG A 151 -0.09 -40.97 22.93
CA ARG A 151 0.15 -42.40 22.78
C ARG A 151 1.10 -42.70 21.62
N TRP A 152 0.85 -42.12 20.44
CA TRP A 152 1.47 -42.50 19.18
C TRP A 152 2.67 -41.63 18.76
N PHE A 153 2.65 -40.33 19.04
CA PHE A 153 3.68 -39.38 18.61
C PHE A 153 4.56 -38.92 19.77
N GLY A 154 4.07 -39.03 21.00
CA GLY A 154 4.79 -38.71 22.24
C GLY A 154 4.61 -37.27 22.71
N ASN A 155 4.81 -37.04 24.01
CA ASN A 155 4.79 -35.70 24.59
C ASN A 155 6.00 -34.90 24.05
N PRO A 156 5.80 -33.71 23.44
CA PRO A 156 6.89 -32.90 22.87
C PRO A 156 7.96 -32.44 23.88
N GLN A 157 7.78 -32.70 25.18
CA GLN A 157 8.73 -32.36 26.23
C GLN A 157 9.68 -33.50 26.63
N GLU A 158 9.39 -34.77 26.30
CA GLU A 158 10.13 -35.93 26.84
C GLU A 158 10.76 -36.86 25.79
N ALA A 159 10.05 -37.22 24.71
CA ALA A 159 10.63 -37.86 23.51
C ALA A 159 9.58 -38.03 22.39
N PHE A 160 9.97 -37.77 21.13
CA PHE A 160 9.15 -38.11 19.97
C PHE A 160 9.19 -39.62 19.67
N ARG A 161 8.02 -40.24 19.50
CA ARG A 161 7.84 -41.65 19.11
C ARG A 161 7.59 -41.82 17.60
N ALA A 162 6.92 -40.86 16.99
CA ALA A 162 6.63 -40.80 15.56
C ALA A 162 6.52 -39.33 15.10
N ALA A 163 6.71 -39.08 13.81
CA ALA A 163 6.61 -37.73 13.25
C ALA A 163 5.19 -37.42 12.74
N PHE A 164 4.79 -36.15 12.83
CA PHE A 164 3.63 -35.58 12.15
C PHE A 164 3.98 -34.18 11.63
N HIS A 165 3.25 -33.70 10.62
CA HIS A 165 3.45 -32.38 10.03
C HIS A 165 2.46 -31.37 10.61
N ALA A 166 2.97 -30.43 11.40
CA ALA A 166 2.18 -29.31 11.90
C ALA A 166 1.92 -28.27 10.79
N PHE A 167 0.71 -27.72 10.73
CA PHE A 167 0.36 -26.59 9.87
C PHE A 167 -0.64 -25.67 10.57
N GLU A 168 -0.57 -24.37 10.32
CA GLU A 168 -1.51 -23.40 10.89
C GLU A 168 -2.59 -22.99 9.86
N ALA A 169 -2.16 -22.76 8.61
CA ALA A 169 -3.00 -22.24 7.54
C ALA A 169 -3.23 -23.26 6.40
N PRO A 170 -4.35 -23.18 5.66
CA PRO A 170 -4.70 -24.17 4.65
C PRO A 170 -3.78 -24.18 3.41
N ASP A 171 -3.16 -23.05 3.07
CA ASP A 171 -2.16 -22.91 1.99
C ASP A 171 -0.83 -23.59 2.32
N GLN A 172 -0.41 -23.51 3.59
CA GLN A 172 0.70 -24.30 4.12
C GLN A 172 0.42 -25.80 3.99
N PHE A 173 -0.79 -26.24 4.36
CA PHE A 173 -1.22 -27.63 4.17
C PHE A 173 -1.21 -28.07 2.71
N GLU A 174 -1.79 -27.27 1.80
CA GLU A 174 -1.83 -27.54 0.36
C GLU A 174 -0.42 -27.76 -0.21
N THR A 175 0.51 -26.87 0.17
CA THR A 175 1.91 -26.90 -0.28
C THR A 175 2.68 -28.11 0.29
N LEU A 176 2.52 -28.39 1.58
CA LEU A 176 3.15 -29.55 2.23
C LEU A 176 2.66 -30.86 1.62
N LEU A 177 1.33 -31.03 1.52
CA LEU A 177 0.72 -32.25 1.00
C LEU A 177 1.12 -32.51 -0.45
N GLU A 178 1.09 -31.48 -1.31
CA GLU A 178 1.50 -31.62 -2.71
C GLU A 178 2.97 -32.01 -2.82
N THR A 179 3.85 -31.39 -2.02
CA THR A 179 5.28 -31.69 -2.01
C THR A 179 5.56 -33.12 -1.56
N HIS A 180 4.92 -33.57 -0.47
CA HIS A 180 5.12 -34.91 0.06
C HIS A 180 4.52 -36.00 -0.84
N LEU A 181 3.29 -35.82 -1.33
CA LEU A 181 2.67 -36.80 -2.25
C LEU A 181 3.42 -36.89 -3.58
N ARG A 182 3.85 -35.76 -4.16
CA ARG A 182 4.67 -35.76 -5.39
C ARG A 182 5.95 -36.59 -5.22
N ARG A 183 6.60 -36.47 -4.05
CA ARG A 183 7.80 -37.26 -3.71
C ARG A 183 7.45 -38.75 -3.55
N LEU A 184 6.48 -39.10 -2.71
CA LEU A 184 6.08 -40.50 -2.48
C LEU A 184 5.60 -41.20 -3.76
N ILE A 185 4.98 -40.48 -4.69
CA ILE A 185 4.58 -41.02 -6.00
C ILE A 185 5.82 -41.26 -6.87
N ARG A 186 6.76 -40.29 -6.92
CA ARG A 186 8.01 -40.42 -7.70
C ARG A 186 8.89 -41.56 -7.22
N ASP A 187 9.08 -41.69 -5.90
CA ASP A 187 9.87 -42.75 -5.25
C ASP A 187 9.32 -44.18 -5.53
N ARG A 188 8.17 -44.29 -6.21
CA ARG A 188 7.49 -45.55 -6.57
C ARG A 188 7.42 -45.81 -8.08
N LEU A 189 7.95 -44.90 -8.89
CA LEU A 189 8.19 -45.09 -10.32
C LEU A 189 9.51 -45.87 -10.54
N PRO A 190 9.68 -46.63 -11.64
CA PRO A 190 10.94 -47.35 -11.90
C PRO A 190 12.11 -46.40 -12.20
N GLU A 191 13.31 -46.71 -11.69
CA GLU A 191 14.53 -45.90 -11.80
C GLU A 191 14.97 -45.60 -13.26
N HIS A 192 14.49 -46.35 -14.25
CA HIS A 192 14.94 -46.28 -15.65
C HIS A 192 14.39 -45.05 -16.42
N LEU A 193 13.99 -44.00 -15.71
CA LEU A 193 13.48 -42.73 -16.24
C LEU A 193 14.38 -41.54 -15.87
N GLU A 194 15.47 -41.74 -15.12
CA GLU A 194 16.36 -40.65 -14.69
C GLU A 194 17.60 -40.46 -15.61
N ASP A 195 18.08 -41.52 -16.29
CA ASP A 195 19.17 -41.43 -17.27
C ASP A 195 18.63 -41.14 -18.69
N GLY A 196 18.26 -39.88 -18.93
CA GLY A 196 17.78 -39.42 -20.23
C GLY A 196 17.63 -37.90 -20.31
N GLY A 197 18.70 -37.20 -20.69
CA GLY A 197 18.63 -35.79 -21.09
C GLY A 197 17.54 -35.57 -22.16
N ASP A 198 16.89 -34.41 -22.10
CA ASP A 198 15.79 -33.96 -22.99
C ASP A 198 14.43 -34.71 -22.92
N ALA A 199 14.23 -35.67 -22.00
CA ALA A 199 12.93 -36.35 -21.84
C ALA A 199 11.98 -35.73 -20.79
N ALA A 200 12.45 -34.80 -19.94
CA ALA A 200 11.63 -34.17 -18.89
C ALA A 200 10.59 -33.14 -19.44
N ALA A 201 10.53 -32.94 -20.75
CA ALA A 201 9.68 -31.94 -21.41
C ALA A 201 8.38 -32.51 -22.02
N ALA A 202 8.00 -33.77 -21.76
CA ALA A 202 6.85 -34.40 -22.42
C ALA A 202 6.07 -35.42 -21.56
N SER A 203 5.31 -34.91 -20.57
CA SER A 203 4.01 -35.51 -20.24
C SER A 203 2.92 -34.44 -20.39
N PRO A 204 1.86 -34.68 -21.19
CA PRO A 204 0.83 -33.67 -21.42
C PRO A 204 -0.09 -33.56 -20.20
N VAL A 205 0.09 -32.49 -19.42
CA VAL A 205 -0.96 -32.01 -18.51
C VAL A 205 -2.23 -31.82 -19.35
N PRO A 206 -3.40 -32.35 -18.95
CA PRO A 206 -4.62 -32.21 -19.74
C PRO A 206 -4.94 -30.73 -19.93
N ILE A 207 -4.91 -30.29 -21.19
CA ILE A 207 -5.19 -28.91 -21.58
C ILE A 207 -6.66 -28.64 -21.25
N SER A 208 -6.90 -27.77 -20.27
CA SER A 208 -8.24 -27.39 -19.82
C SER A 208 -8.75 -26.12 -20.51
N TRP A 209 -7.89 -25.42 -21.25
CA TRP A 209 -8.22 -24.19 -21.95
C TRP A 209 -7.87 -24.24 -23.44
N HIS A 210 -8.90 -24.16 -24.28
CA HIS A 210 -8.77 -24.09 -25.75
C HIS A 210 -9.34 -22.79 -26.36
N LYS A 211 -9.93 -21.90 -25.55
CA LYS A 211 -10.68 -20.72 -26.01
C LYS A 211 -9.77 -19.50 -26.20
N GLY A 212 -8.75 -19.62 -27.02
CA GLY A 212 -7.78 -18.55 -27.31
C GLY A 212 -6.82 -18.28 -26.14
N SER A 213 -6.37 -17.03 -25.99
CA SER A 213 -5.39 -16.64 -24.98
C SER A 213 -5.89 -16.95 -23.56
N PRO A 214 -5.07 -17.59 -22.69
CA PRO A 214 -5.39 -17.75 -21.27
C PRO A 214 -5.17 -16.45 -20.48
N PHE A 215 -4.49 -15.47 -21.09
CA PHE A 215 -4.24 -14.15 -20.53
C PHE A 215 -5.24 -13.16 -21.14
N ARG A 216 -5.81 -12.26 -20.33
CA ARG A 216 -6.90 -11.37 -20.78
C ARG A 216 -6.44 -9.98 -21.21
N GLY A 217 -5.12 -9.78 -21.32
CA GLY A 217 -4.56 -8.48 -21.59
C GLY A 217 -4.98 -7.48 -20.52
N LEU A 218 -5.62 -6.39 -20.95
CA LEU A 218 -6.16 -5.34 -20.09
C LEU A 218 -7.63 -5.55 -19.68
N GLU A 219 -8.27 -6.65 -20.12
CA GLU A 219 -9.64 -6.98 -19.72
C GLU A 219 -9.69 -7.68 -18.35
N ALA A 220 -10.80 -7.53 -17.64
CA ALA A 220 -11.07 -8.32 -16.44
C ALA A 220 -11.34 -9.80 -16.81
N PHE A 221 -10.92 -10.72 -15.95
CA PHE A 221 -11.34 -12.11 -16.06
C PHE A 221 -12.82 -12.21 -15.64
N ASP A 222 -13.66 -12.74 -16.52
CA ASP A 222 -15.09 -13.00 -16.24
C ASP A 222 -15.36 -14.48 -15.89
N TYR A 223 -16.58 -14.83 -15.49
CA TYR A 223 -17.02 -16.15 -15.00
C TYR A 223 -16.47 -17.34 -15.80
N GLU A 224 -16.50 -17.24 -17.12
CA GLU A 224 -16.09 -18.33 -18.04
C GLU A 224 -14.57 -18.57 -18.06
N HIS A 225 -13.78 -17.66 -17.48
CA HIS A 225 -12.32 -17.72 -17.39
C HIS A 225 -11.84 -18.33 -16.06
N ALA A 226 -12.73 -18.82 -15.20
CA ALA A 226 -12.37 -19.51 -13.96
C ALA A 226 -11.31 -20.63 -14.13
N PRO A 227 -11.31 -21.45 -15.21
CA PRO A 227 -10.29 -22.49 -15.41
C PRO A 227 -8.87 -21.97 -15.64
N VAL A 228 -8.71 -20.67 -15.96
CA VAL A 228 -7.40 -20.00 -16.16
C VAL A 228 -7.12 -18.93 -15.10
N PHE A 229 -7.95 -18.81 -14.05
CA PHE A 229 -7.77 -17.82 -12.99
C PHE A 229 -7.07 -18.41 -11.76
N PHE A 230 -5.77 -18.14 -11.62
CA PHE A 230 -4.90 -18.70 -10.58
C PHE A 230 -4.26 -17.63 -9.67
N GLY A 231 -3.58 -18.05 -8.60
CA GLY A 231 -2.83 -17.15 -7.71
C GLY A 231 -3.68 -16.28 -6.79
N ARG A 232 -4.97 -16.59 -6.58
CA ARG A 232 -5.86 -15.85 -5.67
C ARG A 232 -6.63 -16.70 -4.67
N THR A 233 -6.24 -17.97 -4.47
CA THR A 233 -6.94 -18.95 -3.62
C THR A 233 -7.26 -18.42 -2.22
N ARG A 234 -6.31 -17.73 -1.56
CA ARG A 234 -6.49 -17.14 -0.22
C ARG A 234 -7.55 -16.02 -0.21
N ALA A 235 -7.52 -15.14 -1.21
CA ALA A 235 -8.47 -14.04 -1.33
C ALA A 235 -9.88 -14.55 -1.64
N ILE A 236 -10.00 -15.54 -2.55
CA ILE A 236 -11.28 -16.21 -2.87
C ILE A 236 -11.87 -16.86 -1.61
N ALA A 237 -11.06 -17.60 -0.86
CA ALA A 237 -11.50 -18.26 0.38
C ALA A 237 -11.96 -17.24 1.43
N GLY A 238 -11.18 -16.18 1.66
CA GLY A 238 -11.49 -15.15 2.65
C GLY A 238 -12.77 -14.37 2.33
N ILE A 239 -12.99 -13.98 1.07
CA ILE A 239 -14.24 -13.32 0.64
C ILE A 239 -15.43 -14.27 0.78
N LYS A 240 -15.28 -15.54 0.40
CA LYS A 240 -16.35 -16.54 0.55
C LYS A 240 -16.72 -16.76 2.02
N GLU A 241 -15.72 -16.88 2.89
CA GLU A 241 -15.95 -17.08 4.32
C GLU A 241 -16.60 -15.85 4.98
N ALA A 242 -16.16 -14.65 4.62
CA ALA A 242 -16.78 -13.39 5.02
C ALA A 242 -18.27 -13.34 4.61
N LEU A 243 -18.57 -13.67 3.35
CA LEU A 243 -19.94 -13.69 2.82
C LEU A 243 -20.82 -14.75 3.49
N LEU A 244 -20.27 -15.93 3.78
CA LEU A 244 -20.95 -16.99 4.55
C LEU A 244 -21.26 -16.57 5.99
N ARG A 245 -20.31 -15.91 6.68
CA ARG A 245 -20.53 -15.37 8.03
C ARG A 245 -21.61 -14.29 8.02
N GLN A 246 -21.59 -13.40 7.03
CA GLN A 246 -22.57 -12.35 6.85
C GLN A 246 -23.98 -12.86 6.50
N ALA A 247 -24.08 -13.85 5.60
CA ALA A 247 -25.34 -14.52 5.29
C ALA A 247 -25.97 -15.21 6.52
N ARG A 248 -25.15 -15.86 7.37
CA ARG A 248 -25.60 -16.44 8.65
C ARG A 248 -26.06 -15.39 9.66
N GLY A 249 -25.55 -14.16 9.57
CA GLY A 249 -26.00 -12.99 10.34
C GLY A 249 -27.27 -12.32 9.78
N GLY A 250 -27.88 -12.87 8.72
CA GLY A 250 -29.08 -12.31 8.11
C GLY A 250 -28.84 -11.12 7.17
N CYS A 251 -27.61 -10.94 6.68
CA CYS A 251 -27.25 -9.84 5.78
C CYS A 251 -26.13 -10.28 4.81
N ALA A 252 -26.46 -10.91 3.69
CA ALA A 252 -25.48 -11.50 2.78
C ALA A 252 -24.77 -10.44 1.89
N PHE A 253 -23.92 -9.59 2.49
CA PHE A 253 -23.18 -8.53 1.82
C PHE A 253 -21.68 -8.54 2.18
N VAL A 254 -20.79 -8.39 1.20
CA VAL A 254 -19.36 -8.10 1.43
C VAL A 254 -18.83 -7.04 0.47
N MET A 255 -18.13 -6.05 1.01
CA MET A 255 -17.36 -5.04 0.31
C MET A 255 -15.91 -5.50 0.10
N VAL A 256 -15.44 -5.55 -1.15
CA VAL A 256 -14.09 -5.96 -1.53
C VAL A 256 -13.25 -4.71 -1.87
N PHE A 257 -12.39 -4.32 -0.94
CA PHE A 257 -11.51 -3.15 -1.07
C PHE A 257 -10.17 -3.48 -1.71
N GLY A 258 -9.51 -2.48 -2.30
CA GLY A 258 -8.13 -2.61 -2.81
C GLY A 258 -7.74 -1.46 -3.74
N MET A 259 -6.44 -1.30 -4.00
CA MET A 259 -5.89 -0.28 -4.90
C MET A 259 -6.34 -0.48 -6.37
N SER A 260 -6.00 0.48 -7.25
CA SER A 260 -6.17 0.30 -8.69
C SER A 260 -5.28 -0.85 -9.18
N GLY A 261 -5.61 -1.47 -10.32
CA GLY A 261 -4.79 -2.52 -10.94
C GLY A 261 -4.70 -3.87 -10.20
N CYS A 262 -5.01 -3.97 -8.90
CA CYS A 262 -4.82 -5.22 -8.12
C CYS A 262 -5.76 -6.40 -8.51
N GLY A 263 -6.66 -6.21 -9.48
CA GLY A 263 -7.49 -7.28 -10.05
C GLY A 263 -8.80 -7.57 -9.33
N LYS A 264 -9.38 -6.60 -8.57
CA LYS A 264 -10.64 -6.78 -7.82
C LYS A 264 -11.79 -7.36 -8.66
N SER A 265 -12.05 -6.79 -9.84
CA SER A 265 -13.11 -7.22 -10.75
C SER A 265 -12.91 -8.67 -11.20
N SER A 266 -11.68 -9.02 -11.62
CA SER A 266 -11.29 -10.40 -11.94
C SER A 266 -11.46 -11.36 -10.76
N LEU A 267 -11.07 -10.93 -9.56
CA LEU A 267 -11.18 -11.72 -8.33
C LEU A 267 -12.63 -12.07 -8.00
N VAL A 268 -13.57 -11.13 -8.09
CA VAL A 268 -14.99 -11.42 -7.78
C VAL A 268 -15.68 -12.17 -8.92
N ARG A 269 -15.42 -11.81 -10.19
CA ARG A 269 -16.11 -12.39 -11.37
C ARG A 269 -15.62 -13.77 -11.77
N ALA A 270 -14.31 -14.01 -11.77
CA ALA A 270 -13.70 -15.29 -12.17
C ALA A 270 -13.20 -16.16 -11.01
N GLY A 271 -12.98 -15.57 -9.83
CA GLY A 271 -12.57 -16.29 -8.62
C GLY A 271 -13.75 -16.67 -7.71
N VAL A 272 -14.33 -15.67 -7.06
CA VAL A 272 -15.35 -15.87 -6.01
C VAL A 272 -16.66 -16.39 -6.59
N LEU A 273 -17.21 -15.74 -7.62
CA LEU A 273 -18.52 -16.11 -8.16
C LEU A 273 -18.56 -17.55 -8.69
N PRO A 274 -17.63 -18.04 -9.53
CA PRO A 274 -17.64 -19.43 -9.99
C PRO A 274 -17.45 -20.44 -8.86
N THR A 275 -16.64 -20.10 -7.85
CA THR A 275 -16.47 -20.95 -6.65
C THR A 275 -17.74 -20.99 -5.80
N LEU A 276 -18.49 -19.89 -5.71
CA LEU A 276 -19.74 -19.79 -4.96
C LEU A 276 -20.89 -20.55 -5.64
N THR A 277 -20.96 -20.50 -6.97
CA THR A 277 -22.04 -21.10 -7.76
C THR A 277 -21.89 -22.61 -7.99
N GLN A 278 -20.74 -23.20 -7.61
CA GLN A 278 -20.50 -24.65 -7.69
C GLN A 278 -21.48 -25.44 -6.80
N PRO A 279 -22.11 -26.51 -7.29
CA PRO A 279 -22.97 -27.38 -6.49
C PRO A 279 -22.28 -27.88 -5.22
N GLY A 280 -22.99 -27.85 -4.10
CA GLY A 280 -22.51 -28.34 -2.80
C GLY A 280 -21.52 -27.42 -2.05
N VAL A 281 -21.05 -26.30 -2.64
CA VAL A 281 -20.12 -25.38 -1.95
C VAL A 281 -20.79 -24.56 -0.84
N VAL A 282 -22.10 -24.32 -0.97
CA VAL A 282 -22.92 -23.75 0.10
C VAL A 282 -24.04 -24.73 0.44
N GLU A 283 -24.01 -25.23 1.66
CA GLU A 283 -24.99 -26.19 2.19
C GLU A 283 -26.43 -25.66 2.05
N GLY A 284 -27.33 -26.52 1.58
CA GLY A 284 -28.74 -26.19 1.36
C GLY A 284 -29.09 -25.55 0.01
N ILE A 285 -28.15 -24.88 -0.67
CA ILE A 285 -28.42 -24.19 -1.95
C ILE A 285 -28.07 -25.12 -3.13
N GLY A 286 -29.08 -25.45 -3.93
CA GLY A 286 -28.93 -26.33 -5.11
C GLY A 286 -28.98 -25.61 -6.46
N LEU A 287 -29.36 -24.32 -6.50
CA LEU A 287 -29.33 -23.52 -7.72
C LEU A 287 -28.84 -22.10 -7.44
N TRP A 288 -27.92 -21.63 -8.29
CA TRP A 288 -27.48 -20.23 -8.31
C TRP A 288 -27.83 -19.55 -9.62
N ARG A 289 -28.52 -18.41 -9.51
CA ARG A 289 -28.58 -17.37 -10.53
C ARG A 289 -27.51 -16.33 -10.24
N TRP A 290 -27.07 -15.57 -11.24
CA TRP A 290 -26.11 -14.49 -11.01
C TRP A 290 -26.20 -13.31 -11.97
N GLY A 291 -25.90 -12.12 -11.46
CA GLY A 291 -25.86 -10.88 -12.23
C GLY A 291 -24.63 -10.04 -11.88
N VAL A 292 -24.23 -9.19 -12.82
CA VAL A 292 -23.18 -8.19 -12.63
C VAL A 292 -23.76 -6.83 -12.98
N PHE A 293 -23.60 -5.86 -12.09
CA PHE A 293 -23.94 -4.47 -12.30
C PHE A 293 -22.72 -3.60 -12.05
N ARG A 294 -22.50 -2.61 -12.91
CA ARG A 294 -21.52 -1.54 -12.72
C ARG A 294 -22.25 -0.19 -12.82
N PRO A 295 -22.05 0.77 -11.90
CA PRO A 295 -22.84 2.01 -11.91
C PRO A 295 -22.75 2.82 -13.22
N THR A 296 -21.63 2.77 -13.95
CA THR A 296 -21.47 3.39 -15.29
C THR A 296 -22.32 2.77 -16.40
N ASP A 297 -22.77 1.52 -16.26
CA ASP A 297 -23.64 0.87 -17.24
C ASP A 297 -25.10 1.38 -17.16
N ALA A 298 -25.47 2.06 -16.06
CA ALA A 298 -26.81 2.62 -15.88
C ALA A 298 -27.11 3.74 -16.89
N THR A 299 -28.09 3.48 -17.77
CA THR A 299 -28.64 4.44 -18.75
C THR A 299 -29.63 5.45 -18.14
N GLY A 300 -30.16 5.14 -16.95
CA GLY A 300 -31.07 5.99 -16.18
C GLY A 300 -30.48 6.36 -14.82
N ASP A 301 -31.26 6.20 -13.75
CA ASP A 301 -30.77 6.23 -12.38
C ASP A 301 -30.12 4.89 -11.97
N LEU A 302 -29.47 4.85 -10.80
CA LEU A 302 -28.81 3.62 -10.32
C LEU A 302 -29.78 2.44 -10.11
N CYS A 303 -31.03 2.68 -9.74
CA CYS A 303 -32.04 1.63 -9.56
C CYS A 303 -32.51 1.03 -10.90
N ALA A 304 -32.60 1.84 -11.96
CA ALA A 304 -32.87 1.37 -13.32
C ALA A 304 -31.73 0.51 -13.88
N GLY A 305 -30.48 0.90 -13.62
CA GLY A 305 -29.32 0.07 -13.95
C GLY A 305 -29.34 -1.29 -13.23
N LEU A 306 -29.62 -1.28 -11.92
CA LEU A 306 -29.76 -2.49 -11.12
C LEU A 306 -30.91 -3.39 -11.60
N ALA A 307 -32.09 -2.82 -11.90
CA ALA A 307 -33.22 -3.55 -12.46
C ALA A 307 -32.84 -4.25 -13.78
N GLY A 308 -32.12 -3.55 -14.67
CA GLY A 308 -31.59 -4.13 -15.90
C GLY A 308 -30.67 -5.32 -15.67
N ALA A 309 -29.77 -5.23 -14.69
CA ALA A 309 -28.86 -6.33 -14.32
C ALA A 309 -29.59 -7.54 -13.70
N LEU A 310 -30.61 -7.30 -12.86
CA LEU A 310 -31.46 -8.36 -12.29
C LEU A 310 -32.27 -9.09 -13.38
N LEU A 311 -32.68 -8.37 -14.42
CA LEU A 311 -33.43 -8.86 -15.57
C LEU A 311 -32.54 -9.49 -16.69
N GLY A 312 -31.24 -9.64 -16.44
CA GLY A 312 -30.29 -10.29 -17.37
C GLY A 312 -30.48 -11.81 -17.46
N GLU A 313 -30.08 -12.42 -18.58
CA GLU A 313 -30.32 -13.85 -18.88
C GLU A 313 -29.73 -14.82 -17.86
N LYS A 314 -28.56 -14.50 -17.29
CA LYS A 314 -27.89 -15.32 -16.26
C LYS A 314 -28.42 -15.04 -14.84
N ALA A 315 -29.15 -13.93 -14.66
CA ALA A 315 -29.77 -13.50 -13.42
C ALA A 315 -31.21 -14.03 -13.32
N LEU A 316 -32.24 -13.19 -13.46
CA LEU A 316 -33.65 -13.58 -13.32
C LEU A 316 -34.48 -13.18 -14.55
N PRO A 317 -34.29 -13.84 -15.71
CA PRO A 317 -35.15 -13.64 -16.87
C PRO A 317 -36.63 -13.96 -16.56
N GLU A 318 -36.92 -14.84 -15.61
CA GLU A 318 -38.27 -15.26 -15.20
C GLU A 318 -39.15 -14.11 -14.64
N LEU A 319 -38.54 -12.96 -14.30
CA LEU A 319 -39.25 -11.72 -13.96
C LEU A 319 -39.93 -11.12 -15.20
N LYS A 320 -39.30 -11.15 -16.38
CA LYS A 320 -39.92 -10.71 -17.64
C LYS A 320 -41.11 -11.60 -17.98
N ASP A 321 -40.95 -12.91 -17.79
CA ASP A 321 -42.04 -13.89 -17.98
C ASP A 321 -43.17 -13.72 -16.95
N ALA A 322 -42.93 -13.04 -15.83
CA ALA A 322 -43.94 -12.62 -14.86
C ALA A 322 -44.68 -11.33 -15.25
N GLY A 323 -44.28 -10.68 -16.36
CA GLY A 323 -44.78 -9.37 -16.78
C GLY A 323 -44.04 -8.18 -16.15
N MET A 324 -43.01 -8.41 -15.33
CA MET A 324 -42.28 -7.35 -14.64
C MET A 324 -41.25 -6.70 -15.57
N GLY A 325 -41.52 -5.46 -15.96
CA GLY A 325 -40.64 -4.67 -16.83
C GLY A 325 -39.44 -4.05 -16.10
N PRO A 326 -38.41 -3.58 -16.83
CA PRO A 326 -37.26 -2.91 -16.23
C PRO A 326 -37.63 -1.64 -15.47
N ASP A 327 -38.51 -0.80 -16.03
CA ASP A 327 -38.94 0.45 -15.39
C ASP A 327 -39.80 0.22 -14.14
N GLU A 328 -40.61 -0.84 -14.14
CA GLU A 328 -41.45 -1.22 -12.99
C GLU A 328 -40.60 -1.74 -11.83
N LEU A 329 -39.63 -2.63 -12.12
CA LEU A 329 -38.68 -3.12 -11.13
C LEU A 329 -37.78 -1.98 -10.61
N ALA A 330 -37.35 -1.07 -11.48
CA ALA A 330 -36.59 0.12 -11.09
C ALA A 330 -37.37 0.99 -10.09
N LEU A 331 -38.65 1.27 -10.38
CA LEU A 331 -39.52 2.05 -9.51
C LEU A 331 -39.76 1.36 -8.16
N LEU A 332 -39.96 0.04 -8.15
CA LEU A 332 -40.09 -0.75 -6.92
C LEU A 332 -38.81 -0.67 -6.08
N LEU A 333 -37.63 -0.87 -6.67
CA LEU A 333 -36.34 -0.75 -5.98
C LEU A 333 -36.10 0.67 -5.45
N GLN A 334 -36.57 1.70 -6.16
CA GLN A 334 -36.39 3.11 -5.81
C GLN A 334 -37.34 3.59 -4.68
N GLN A 335 -38.56 3.04 -4.59
CA GLN A 335 -39.62 3.54 -3.70
C GLN A 335 -39.99 2.59 -2.55
N ALA A 336 -39.86 1.28 -2.73
CA ALA A 336 -40.26 0.27 -1.74
C ALA A 336 -39.53 -1.07 -2.00
N PRO A 337 -38.19 -1.15 -1.83
CA PRO A 337 -37.40 -2.30 -2.23
C PRO A 337 -37.81 -3.61 -1.53
N GLU A 338 -38.38 -3.54 -0.33
CA GLU A 338 -38.99 -4.67 0.39
C GLU A 338 -40.15 -5.32 -0.40
N ARG A 339 -40.85 -4.55 -1.25
CA ARG A 339 -41.87 -5.09 -2.16
C ARG A 339 -41.27 -5.80 -3.38
N ALA A 340 -40.00 -5.58 -3.72
CA ALA A 340 -39.30 -6.28 -4.79
C ALA A 340 -38.84 -7.70 -4.39
N VAL A 341 -38.77 -8.00 -3.07
CA VAL A 341 -38.33 -9.31 -2.56
C VAL A 341 -39.25 -10.45 -3.02
N LEU A 342 -40.57 -10.27 -2.94
CA LEU A 342 -41.55 -11.31 -3.31
C LEU A 342 -41.54 -11.66 -4.83
N PRO A 343 -41.45 -10.68 -5.76
CA PRO A 343 -41.16 -10.97 -7.18
C PRO A 343 -39.87 -11.76 -7.40
N LEU A 344 -38.78 -11.40 -6.71
CA LEU A 344 -37.48 -12.08 -6.82
C LEU A 344 -37.55 -13.53 -6.31
N GLU A 345 -38.23 -13.75 -5.19
CA GLU A 345 -38.51 -15.08 -4.64
C GLU A 345 -39.24 -15.97 -5.66
N LYS A 346 -40.36 -15.48 -6.21
CA LYS A 346 -41.15 -16.20 -7.22
C LYS A 346 -40.37 -16.48 -8.52
N ALA A 347 -39.45 -15.59 -8.92
CA ALA A 347 -38.58 -15.84 -10.05
C ALA A 347 -37.56 -16.97 -9.76
N LEU A 348 -36.95 -16.97 -8.57
CA LEU A 348 -36.06 -18.03 -8.09
C LEU A 348 -36.79 -19.38 -7.95
N GLU A 349 -38.03 -19.40 -7.45
CA GLU A 349 -38.87 -20.59 -7.39
C GLU A 349 -39.17 -21.16 -8.79
N ARG A 350 -39.50 -20.30 -9.76
CA ARG A 350 -39.73 -20.70 -11.17
C ARG A 350 -38.46 -21.28 -11.79
N ALA A 351 -37.30 -20.67 -11.54
CA ALA A 351 -36.00 -21.18 -11.98
C ALA A 351 -35.72 -22.58 -11.39
N ALA A 352 -35.92 -22.74 -10.08
CA ALA A 352 -35.76 -24.02 -9.39
C ALA A 352 -36.71 -25.10 -9.94
N ALA A 353 -37.99 -24.76 -10.16
CA ALA A 353 -38.99 -25.67 -10.73
C ALA A 353 -38.72 -26.00 -12.20
N ALA A 354 -38.04 -25.14 -12.96
CA ALA A 354 -37.58 -25.46 -14.31
C ALA A 354 -36.41 -26.45 -14.28
N VAL A 355 -35.43 -26.24 -13.41
CA VAL A 355 -34.29 -27.17 -13.21
C VAL A 355 -34.77 -28.54 -12.72
N ALA A 356 -35.63 -28.58 -11.70
CA ALA A 356 -36.18 -29.82 -11.16
C ALA A 356 -36.94 -30.65 -12.20
N ARG A 357 -37.74 -30.01 -13.06
CA ARG A 357 -38.42 -30.68 -14.18
C ARG A 357 -37.45 -31.19 -15.25
N LYS A 358 -36.33 -30.48 -15.48
CA LYS A 358 -35.30 -30.87 -16.45
C LYS A 358 -34.43 -32.04 -15.95
N GLU A 359 -34.15 -32.07 -14.65
CA GLU A 359 -33.25 -33.05 -14.02
C GLU A 359 -33.98 -34.22 -13.34
N GLY A 360 -35.33 -34.20 -13.31
CA GLY A 360 -36.14 -35.27 -12.75
C GLY A 360 -36.18 -35.30 -11.22
N LEU A 361 -35.91 -34.17 -10.56
CA LEU A 361 -35.83 -34.06 -9.11
C LEU A 361 -37.24 -34.02 -8.48
N SER A 362 -37.47 -34.87 -7.46
CA SER A 362 -38.74 -34.95 -6.72
C SER A 362 -39.10 -33.67 -5.95
N THR A 363 -38.11 -32.86 -5.60
CA THR A 363 -38.26 -31.56 -4.92
C THR A 363 -37.42 -30.51 -5.62
N PRO A 364 -37.90 -29.26 -5.76
CA PRO A 364 -37.12 -28.19 -6.35
C PRO A 364 -35.92 -27.82 -5.45
N PRO A 365 -34.71 -27.65 -6.00
CA PRO A 365 -33.57 -27.20 -5.23
C PRO A 365 -33.78 -25.77 -4.71
N GLN A 366 -33.25 -25.46 -3.52
CA GLN A 366 -33.29 -24.07 -3.04
C GLN A 366 -32.43 -23.19 -3.96
N ALA A 367 -33.02 -22.12 -4.48
CA ALA A 367 -32.36 -21.18 -5.38
C ALA A 367 -31.95 -19.87 -4.70
N ARG A 368 -30.82 -19.30 -5.11
CA ARG A 368 -30.32 -17.99 -4.67
C ARG A 368 -29.74 -17.18 -5.83
N LEU A 369 -29.66 -15.87 -5.64
CA LEU A 369 -29.05 -14.93 -6.60
C LEU A 369 -27.73 -14.38 -6.05
N ALA A 370 -26.62 -14.57 -6.78
CA ALA A 370 -25.36 -13.89 -6.51
C ALA A 370 -25.23 -12.62 -7.38
N LEU A 371 -25.12 -11.45 -6.75
CA LEU A 371 -25.10 -10.16 -7.42
C LEU A 371 -23.75 -9.46 -7.18
N ILE A 372 -23.00 -9.22 -8.26
CA ILE A 372 -21.77 -8.41 -8.20
C ILE A 372 -22.11 -6.95 -8.48
N ILE A 373 -21.72 -6.05 -7.58
CA ILE A 373 -21.71 -4.60 -7.82
C ILE A 373 -20.25 -4.16 -8.02
N ASP A 374 -19.80 -4.11 -9.27
CA ASP A 374 -18.41 -3.83 -9.60
C ASP A 374 -18.18 -2.31 -9.67
N GLN A 375 -17.05 -1.83 -9.14
CA GLN A 375 -16.64 -0.41 -9.08
C GLN A 375 -17.71 0.49 -8.45
N LEU A 376 -18.11 0.14 -7.22
CA LEU A 376 -19.11 0.88 -6.44
C LEU A 376 -18.73 2.36 -6.25
N GLU A 377 -17.42 2.70 -6.26
CA GLU A 377 -16.94 4.09 -6.18
C GLU A 377 -17.55 5.02 -7.22
N GLU A 378 -18.00 4.49 -8.36
CA GLU A 378 -18.61 5.25 -9.44
C GLU A 378 -19.89 5.99 -9.04
N MET A 379 -20.58 5.56 -7.97
CA MET A 379 -21.71 6.34 -7.44
C MET A 379 -21.25 7.68 -6.86
N PHE A 380 -20.04 7.76 -6.31
CA PHE A 380 -19.50 8.95 -5.63
C PHE A 380 -18.76 9.91 -6.57
N THR A 381 -18.25 9.41 -7.69
CA THR A 381 -17.57 10.24 -8.71
C THR A 381 -18.56 10.94 -9.63
N ARG A 382 -19.73 10.33 -9.92
CA ARG A 382 -20.74 10.92 -10.80
C ARG A 382 -21.45 12.11 -10.16
N GLU A 383 -21.27 13.32 -10.72
CA GLU A 383 -22.01 14.53 -10.32
C GLU A 383 -23.54 14.36 -10.48
N ARG A 384 -23.98 13.62 -11.51
CA ARG A 384 -25.41 13.35 -11.77
C ARG A 384 -26.09 12.49 -10.70
N VAL A 385 -25.34 11.63 -10.01
CA VAL A 385 -25.90 10.75 -8.96
C VAL A 385 -26.06 11.56 -7.68
N THR A 386 -27.28 12.04 -7.45
CA THR A 386 -27.61 12.89 -6.30
C THR A 386 -27.47 12.13 -4.97
N PRO A 387 -27.16 12.78 -3.83
CA PRO A 387 -27.09 12.08 -2.53
C PRO A 387 -28.36 11.26 -2.20
N PRO A 388 -29.59 11.75 -2.42
CA PRO A 388 -30.81 10.96 -2.21
C PRO A 388 -30.96 9.77 -3.17
N GLU A 389 -30.33 9.79 -4.35
CA GLU A 389 -30.25 8.63 -5.24
C GLU A 389 -29.27 7.58 -4.72
N ARG A 390 -28.11 8.00 -4.20
CA ARG A 390 -27.14 7.09 -3.55
C ARG A 390 -27.76 6.40 -2.35
N GLU A 391 -28.47 7.15 -1.51
CA GLU A 391 -29.20 6.62 -0.34
C GLU A 391 -30.24 5.59 -0.77
N ARG A 392 -31.15 5.91 -1.72
CA ARG A 392 -32.16 4.96 -2.21
C ARG A 392 -31.55 3.71 -2.85
N PHE A 393 -30.45 3.86 -3.59
CA PHE A 393 -29.74 2.72 -4.19
C PHE A 393 -29.09 1.82 -3.12
N VAL A 394 -28.41 2.40 -2.13
CA VAL A 394 -27.84 1.64 -1.01
C VAL A 394 -28.93 0.97 -0.18
N HIS A 395 -30.06 1.63 0.02
CA HIS A 395 -31.22 1.06 0.70
C HIS A 395 -31.78 -0.15 -0.03
N ALA A 396 -31.91 -0.08 -1.36
CA ALA A 396 -32.26 -1.22 -2.19
C ALA A 396 -31.25 -2.37 -2.03
N LEU A 397 -29.93 -2.12 -2.10
CA LEU A 397 -28.92 -3.16 -1.86
C LEU A 397 -29.01 -3.75 -0.45
N SER A 398 -29.28 -2.94 0.58
CA SER A 398 -29.42 -3.37 1.97
C SER A 398 -30.60 -4.32 2.14
N THR A 399 -31.76 -3.95 1.62
CA THR A 399 -32.98 -4.77 1.66
C THR A 399 -32.82 -6.07 0.87
N LEU A 400 -32.14 -6.03 -0.30
CA LEU A 400 -31.83 -7.23 -1.07
C LEU A 400 -30.87 -8.18 -0.31
N ALA A 401 -29.78 -7.67 0.28
CA ALA A 401 -28.84 -8.47 1.06
C ALA A 401 -29.47 -9.10 2.33
N ARG A 402 -30.46 -8.40 2.93
CA ARG A 402 -31.19 -8.85 4.14
C ARG A 402 -32.37 -9.77 3.83
N SER A 403 -32.78 -9.91 2.58
CA SER A 403 -33.85 -10.82 2.15
C SER A 403 -33.53 -12.31 2.39
N GLY A 404 -32.26 -12.66 2.56
CA GLY A 404 -31.79 -14.05 2.55
C GLY A 404 -31.77 -14.71 1.17
N LEU A 405 -32.30 -14.06 0.13
CA LEU A 405 -32.40 -14.56 -1.25
C LEU A 405 -31.25 -14.09 -2.15
N VAL A 406 -30.74 -12.88 -1.92
CA VAL A 406 -29.71 -12.22 -2.74
C VAL A 406 -28.42 -12.08 -1.93
N TRP A 407 -27.31 -12.51 -2.51
CA TRP A 407 -25.97 -12.44 -1.93
C TRP A 407 -25.15 -11.44 -2.74
N ILE A 408 -24.67 -10.38 -2.10
CA ILE A 408 -24.10 -9.21 -2.77
C ILE A 408 -22.59 -9.11 -2.51
N LEU A 409 -21.83 -9.02 -3.61
CA LEU A 409 -20.40 -8.75 -3.61
C LEU A 409 -20.15 -7.40 -4.28
N ALA A 410 -19.85 -6.37 -3.49
CA ALA A 410 -19.47 -5.06 -4.02
C ALA A 410 -17.95 -4.95 -4.12
N THR A 411 -17.40 -4.38 -5.19
CA THR A 411 -15.97 -4.00 -5.25
C THR A 411 -15.84 -2.49 -5.09
N MET A 412 -14.82 -2.03 -4.35
CA MET A 412 -14.54 -0.61 -4.23
C MET A 412 -13.03 -0.31 -4.14
N ARG A 413 -12.59 0.83 -4.66
CA ARG A 413 -11.21 1.29 -4.41
C ARG A 413 -11.01 1.81 -2.98
N SER A 414 -9.83 1.54 -2.42
CA SER A 414 -9.48 1.94 -1.04
C SER A 414 -9.44 3.45 -0.79
N ASP A 415 -9.22 4.28 -1.81
CA ASP A 415 -9.27 5.75 -1.70
C ASP A 415 -10.69 6.30 -1.50
N PHE A 416 -11.73 5.51 -1.84
CA PHE A 416 -13.13 5.83 -1.57
C PHE A 416 -13.64 5.32 -0.22
N TYR A 417 -12.82 4.62 0.57
CA TYR A 417 -13.21 4.13 1.91
C TYR A 417 -13.80 5.23 2.83
N PRO A 418 -13.29 6.48 2.88
CA PRO A 418 -13.91 7.53 3.68
C PRO A 418 -15.33 7.90 3.23
N ARG A 419 -15.65 7.76 1.94
CA ARG A 419 -16.98 8.08 1.36
C ARG A 419 -18.06 7.09 1.81
N CYS A 420 -17.71 5.93 2.37
CA CYS A 420 -18.67 5.06 3.05
C CYS A 420 -19.37 5.75 4.23
N ALA A 421 -18.69 6.68 4.91
CA ALA A 421 -19.26 7.40 6.04
C ALA A 421 -20.32 8.42 5.62
N ASP A 422 -20.36 8.82 4.34
CA ASP A 422 -21.39 9.69 3.78
C ASP A 422 -22.78 9.02 3.79
N ILE A 423 -22.85 7.68 3.84
CA ILE A 423 -24.11 6.91 3.75
C ILE A 423 -24.15 5.89 4.90
N PRO A 424 -24.88 6.15 6.01
CA PRO A 424 -24.89 5.29 7.20
C PRO A 424 -25.28 3.83 6.94
N GLU A 425 -26.22 3.56 6.04
CA GLU A 425 -26.60 2.19 5.68
C GLU A 425 -25.47 1.43 4.96
N LEU A 426 -24.67 2.13 4.14
CA LEU A 426 -23.50 1.53 3.47
C LEU A 426 -22.38 1.22 4.47
N ALA A 427 -22.20 2.09 5.47
CA ALA A 427 -21.30 1.84 6.59
C ALA A 427 -21.74 0.60 7.38
N ALA A 428 -23.04 0.47 7.70
CA ALA A 428 -23.60 -0.68 8.41
C ALA A 428 -23.49 -2.00 7.61
N LEU A 429 -23.70 -1.96 6.29
CA LEU A 429 -23.54 -3.15 5.43
C LEU A 429 -22.13 -3.75 5.46
N LYS A 430 -21.11 -2.92 5.65
CA LYS A 430 -19.71 -3.35 5.66
C LYS A 430 -19.13 -3.65 7.04
N GLU A 431 -19.94 -3.60 8.10
CA GLU A 431 -19.48 -3.87 9.48
C GLU A 431 -19.10 -5.35 9.71
N GLY A 432 -18.27 -5.60 10.73
CA GLY A 432 -17.84 -6.95 11.09
C GLY A 432 -17.15 -7.69 9.94
N ALA A 433 -17.77 -8.77 9.46
CA ALA A 433 -17.29 -9.54 8.30
C ALA A 433 -17.79 -8.99 6.95
N GLY A 434 -18.41 -7.81 6.92
CA GLY A 434 -18.98 -7.18 5.71
C GLY A 434 -17.97 -6.50 4.80
N GLN A 435 -16.67 -6.62 5.10
CA GLN A 435 -15.58 -6.06 4.30
C GLN A 435 -14.39 -7.01 4.20
N TYR A 436 -13.68 -6.96 3.08
CA TYR A 436 -12.47 -7.71 2.80
C TYR A 436 -11.46 -6.84 2.05
N ASP A 437 -10.28 -6.63 2.63
CA ASP A 437 -9.19 -5.88 2.00
C ASP A 437 -8.32 -6.80 1.14
N VAL A 438 -8.33 -6.58 -0.18
CA VAL A 438 -7.45 -7.28 -1.12
C VAL A 438 -6.04 -6.73 -1.00
N LEU A 439 -5.19 -7.51 -0.33
CA LEU A 439 -3.77 -7.23 -0.22
C LEU A 439 -3.05 -7.35 -1.59
N PRO A 440 -1.92 -6.64 -1.78
CA PRO A 440 -1.04 -6.86 -2.92
C PRO A 440 -0.67 -8.35 -3.05
N SER A 441 -0.58 -8.84 -4.28
CA SER A 441 -0.20 -10.24 -4.51
C SER A 441 1.18 -10.54 -3.93
N THR A 442 1.29 -11.67 -3.24
CA THR A 442 2.59 -12.21 -2.83
C THR A 442 3.37 -12.72 -4.04
N PHE A 443 4.69 -12.87 -3.89
CA PHE A 443 5.56 -13.45 -4.92
C PHE A 443 5.01 -14.81 -5.41
N ALA A 444 4.71 -15.74 -4.49
CA ALA A 444 4.16 -17.05 -4.86
C ALA A 444 2.84 -16.95 -5.68
N GLU A 445 1.96 -16.01 -5.34
CA GLU A 445 0.71 -15.76 -6.08
C GLU A 445 0.96 -15.24 -7.50
N VAL A 446 1.91 -14.31 -7.71
CA VAL A 446 2.28 -13.81 -9.04
C VAL A 446 2.88 -14.93 -9.90
N GLY A 447 3.77 -15.75 -9.35
CA GLY A 447 4.32 -16.92 -10.05
C GLY A 447 3.23 -17.90 -10.51
N GLN A 448 2.17 -18.09 -9.71
CA GLN A 448 1.00 -18.89 -10.11
C GLN A 448 0.19 -18.21 -11.24
N MET A 449 0.02 -16.89 -11.22
CA MET A 449 -0.66 -16.12 -12.29
C MET A 449 0.08 -16.18 -13.64
N ILE A 450 1.38 -16.45 -13.64
CA ILE A 450 2.17 -16.61 -14.87
C ILE A 450 2.12 -18.07 -15.35
N ARG A 451 2.48 -19.00 -14.46
CA ARG A 451 2.79 -20.40 -14.83
C ARG A 451 1.54 -21.25 -15.05
N ASN A 452 0.49 -21.04 -14.26
CA ASN A 452 -0.66 -21.94 -14.26
C ASN A 452 -1.63 -21.69 -15.42
N PRO A 453 -1.96 -20.43 -15.83
CA PRO A 453 -2.75 -20.21 -17.05
C PRO A 453 -2.04 -20.70 -18.30
N ALA A 454 -0.71 -20.52 -18.37
CA ALA A 454 0.11 -21.06 -19.45
C ALA A 454 -0.02 -22.59 -19.54
N ARG A 455 0.20 -23.29 -18.41
CA ARG A 455 0.07 -24.75 -18.32
C ARG A 455 -1.33 -25.24 -18.67
N ALA A 456 -2.38 -24.55 -18.21
CA ALA A 456 -3.78 -24.88 -18.53
C ALA A 456 -4.12 -24.78 -20.03
N ALA A 457 -3.41 -23.91 -20.76
CA ALA A 457 -3.52 -23.76 -22.22
C ALA A 457 -2.46 -24.56 -23.01
N GLY A 458 -1.65 -25.40 -22.35
CA GLY A 458 -0.57 -26.17 -22.99
C GLY A 458 0.66 -25.35 -23.41
N LEU A 459 0.77 -24.10 -22.97
CA LEU A 459 1.87 -23.19 -23.30
C LEU A 459 3.12 -23.49 -22.45
N ARG A 460 4.28 -23.14 -23.01
CA ARG A 460 5.59 -23.28 -22.36
C ARG A 460 6.37 -21.97 -22.44
N PHE A 461 7.24 -21.74 -21.46
CA PHE A 461 8.18 -20.63 -21.49
C PHE A 461 9.53 -21.15 -21.98
N GLU A 462 10.22 -20.36 -22.81
CA GLU A 462 11.57 -20.65 -23.26
C GLU A 462 12.56 -20.61 -22.08
N VAL A 463 13.57 -21.46 -22.16
CA VAL A 463 14.74 -21.46 -21.28
C VAL A 463 15.92 -21.07 -22.14
N ASN A 464 16.67 -20.06 -21.72
CA ASN A 464 17.86 -19.61 -22.42
C ASN A 464 18.93 -20.72 -22.34
N PRO A 465 19.41 -21.26 -23.49
CA PRO A 465 20.33 -22.39 -23.50
C PRO A 465 21.75 -22.02 -23.02
N GLU A 466 22.12 -20.74 -23.00
CA GLU A 466 23.45 -20.28 -22.57
C GLU A 466 23.49 -19.97 -21.06
N THR A 467 22.42 -19.39 -20.52
CA THR A 467 22.37 -18.94 -19.11
C THR A 467 21.58 -19.87 -18.19
N GLY A 468 20.72 -20.74 -18.74
CA GLY A 468 19.74 -21.54 -18.00
C GLY A 468 18.57 -20.73 -17.43
N GLU A 469 18.50 -19.42 -17.71
CA GLU A 469 17.45 -18.52 -17.25
C GLU A 469 16.12 -18.83 -17.95
N ARG A 470 15.00 -18.73 -17.23
CA ARG A 470 13.67 -19.03 -17.75
C ARG A 470 12.83 -17.77 -17.91
N LEU A 471 12.12 -17.65 -19.03
CA LEU A 471 11.30 -16.45 -19.29
C LEU A 471 10.22 -16.23 -18.22
N ASP A 472 9.67 -17.30 -17.62
CA ASP A 472 8.70 -17.17 -16.54
C ASP A 472 9.30 -16.68 -15.21
N ASP A 473 10.59 -16.89 -14.95
CA ASP A 473 11.27 -16.26 -13.80
C ASP A 473 11.51 -14.77 -14.06
N VAL A 474 11.95 -14.38 -15.27
CA VAL A 474 12.16 -12.97 -15.64
C VAL A 474 10.87 -12.15 -15.60
N LEU A 475 9.76 -12.69 -16.13
CA LEU A 475 8.43 -12.08 -16.04
C LEU A 475 7.96 -11.96 -14.59
N HIS A 476 8.28 -12.95 -13.75
CA HIS A 476 7.89 -12.97 -12.35
C HIS A 476 8.67 -11.92 -11.53
N GLU A 477 10.00 -11.82 -11.72
CA GLU A 477 10.81 -10.79 -11.09
C GLU A 477 10.41 -9.38 -11.54
N ALA A 478 10.11 -9.18 -12.83
CA ALA A 478 9.66 -7.89 -13.34
C ALA A 478 8.33 -7.47 -12.69
N ALA A 479 7.35 -8.38 -12.59
CA ALA A 479 6.09 -8.12 -11.91
C ALA A 479 6.23 -7.90 -10.39
N ALA A 480 7.23 -8.49 -9.75
CA ALA A 480 7.48 -8.33 -8.32
C ALA A 480 8.04 -6.93 -7.94
N ARG A 481 8.52 -6.14 -8.91
CA ARG A 481 9.09 -4.80 -8.69
C ARG A 481 8.04 -3.69 -8.57
N ASP A 482 6.85 -3.87 -9.15
CA ASP A 482 5.76 -2.89 -9.13
C ASP A 482 4.45 -3.50 -8.56
N PRO A 483 3.94 -3.04 -7.40
CA PRO A 483 2.67 -3.52 -6.82
C PRO A 483 1.44 -3.37 -7.73
N GLU A 484 1.48 -2.51 -8.76
CA GLU A 484 0.41 -2.33 -9.74
C GLU A 484 0.65 -3.09 -11.05
N ALA A 485 1.68 -3.96 -11.15
CA ALA A 485 2.09 -4.63 -12.39
C ALA A 485 1.04 -5.56 -13.03
N LEU A 486 0.01 -6.04 -12.31
CA LEU A 486 -0.87 -7.11 -12.80
C LEU A 486 -1.55 -6.86 -14.17
N PRO A 487 -2.09 -5.67 -14.50
CA PRO A 487 -2.67 -5.40 -15.81
C PRO A 487 -1.60 -5.41 -16.92
N LEU A 488 -0.41 -4.90 -16.62
CA LEU A 488 0.72 -4.83 -17.56
C LEU A 488 1.35 -6.22 -17.78
N LEU A 489 1.44 -7.04 -16.73
CA LEU A 489 1.84 -8.45 -16.81
C LEU A 489 0.85 -9.23 -17.69
N SER A 490 -0.45 -9.10 -17.43
CA SER A 490 -1.51 -9.76 -18.22
C SER A 490 -1.49 -9.30 -19.69
N PHE A 491 -1.23 -8.02 -19.96
CA PHE A 491 -0.98 -7.48 -21.31
C PHE A 491 0.25 -8.10 -21.98
N THR A 492 1.39 -8.11 -21.28
CA THR A 492 2.65 -8.67 -21.80
C THR A 492 2.52 -10.16 -22.11
N LEU A 493 1.85 -10.92 -21.26
CA LEU A 493 1.61 -12.35 -21.46
C LEU A 493 0.64 -12.63 -22.63
N ASP A 494 -0.36 -11.78 -22.85
CA ASP A 494 -1.24 -11.89 -24.03
C ASP A 494 -0.49 -11.56 -25.33
N GLU A 495 0.32 -10.50 -25.37
CA GLU A 495 1.18 -10.18 -26.52
C GLU A 495 2.21 -11.29 -26.81
N LEU A 496 2.84 -11.86 -25.78
CA LEU A 496 3.70 -13.04 -25.92
C LEU A 496 2.91 -14.25 -26.45
N PHE A 497 1.67 -14.45 -26.02
CA PHE A 497 0.80 -15.50 -26.56
C PHE A 497 0.48 -15.26 -28.04
N GLN A 498 0.23 -14.03 -28.49
CA GLN A 498 0.02 -13.75 -29.92
C GLN A 498 1.28 -14.02 -30.75
N GLN A 499 2.47 -13.78 -30.19
CA GLN A 499 3.78 -14.01 -30.83
C GLN A 499 4.40 -15.40 -30.57
N ARG A 500 3.65 -16.33 -29.97
CA ARG A 500 4.12 -17.69 -29.63
C ARG A 500 4.52 -18.48 -30.88
N THR A 501 5.41 -19.45 -30.70
CA THR A 501 5.73 -20.43 -31.76
C THR A 501 4.55 -21.37 -32.03
N GLU A 502 4.55 -22.05 -33.19
CA GLU A 502 3.53 -23.06 -33.54
C GLU A 502 3.42 -24.17 -32.47
N ASN A 503 4.52 -24.49 -31.78
CA ASN A 503 4.60 -25.45 -30.69
C ASN A 503 4.14 -24.89 -29.32
N GLY A 504 3.58 -23.68 -29.27
CA GLY A 504 3.05 -23.07 -28.04
C GLY A 504 4.11 -22.51 -27.07
N VAL A 505 5.32 -22.22 -27.56
CA VAL A 505 6.40 -21.66 -26.72
C VAL A 505 6.40 -20.13 -26.77
N LEU A 506 6.43 -19.51 -25.59
CA LEU A 506 6.63 -18.07 -25.36
C LEU A 506 8.14 -17.81 -25.24
N THR A 507 8.69 -16.96 -26.10
CA THR A 507 10.15 -16.85 -26.31
C THR A 507 10.76 -15.55 -25.77
N PHE A 508 12.02 -15.62 -25.33
CA PHE A 508 12.85 -14.46 -24.99
C PHE A 508 12.95 -13.51 -26.16
N ALA A 509 13.15 -14.02 -27.38
CA ALA A 509 13.18 -13.19 -28.59
C ALA A 509 11.88 -12.38 -28.78
N ALA A 510 10.71 -12.91 -28.40
CA ALA A 510 9.45 -12.17 -28.41
C ALA A 510 9.31 -11.16 -27.26
N TYR A 511 10.03 -11.37 -26.14
CA TYR A 511 10.06 -10.51 -24.95
C TYR A 511 11.14 -9.39 -25.01
N GLU A 512 12.16 -9.56 -25.85
CA GLU A 512 13.12 -8.51 -26.27
C GLU A 512 12.62 -7.72 -27.50
N ARG A 513 11.87 -8.37 -28.41
CA ARG A 513 10.69 -7.72 -29.04
C ARG A 513 9.70 -7.35 -27.94
N LEU A 514 8.65 -6.57 -28.20
CA LEU A 514 7.93 -5.83 -27.14
C LEU A 514 8.86 -4.81 -26.41
N GLY A 515 9.88 -5.23 -25.66
CA GLY A 515 10.83 -4.37 -24.93
C GLY A 515 10.75 -4.60 -23.42
N GLY A 516 10.65 -5.86 -23.01
CA GLY A 516 10.27 -6.26 -21.67
C GLY A 516 8.80 -5.90 -21.33
N MET A 517 8.42 -6.16 -20.08
CA MET A 517 7.06 -5.92 -19.58
C MET A 517 6.61 -4.46 -19.71
N GLU A 518 7.48 -3.51 -19.35
CA GLU A 518 7.17 -2.08 -19.46
C GLU A 518 7.17 -1.56 -20.90
N GLY A 519 7.99 -2.12 -21.80
CA GLY A 519 8.05 -1.74 -23.21
C GLY A 519 6.92 -2.29 -24.07
N ALA A 520 6.29 -3.40 -23.68
CA ALA A 520 5.25 -4.08 -24.48
C ALA A 520 4.12 -3.14 -24.93
N LEU A 521 3.57 -2.35 -24.00
CA LEU A 521 2.49 -1.41 -24.29
C LEU A 521 2.96 -0.24 -25.18
N ALA A 522 4.19 0.22 -25.00
CA ALA A 522 4.80 1.26 -25.81
C ALA A 522 5.06 0.81 -27.25
N ARG A 523 5.52 -0.44 -27.45
CA ARG A 523 5.71 -1.00 -28.80
C ARG A 523 4.39 -1.22 -29.50
N ARG A 524 3.38 -1.79 -28.83
CA ARG A 524 2.05 -1.95 -29.40
C ARG A 524 1.47 -0.61 -29.86
N ALA A 525 1.71 0.47 -29.10
CA ALA A 525 1.30 1.81 -29.48
C ALA A 525 2.04 2.36 -30.70
N GLU A 526 3.37 2.18 -30.80
CA GLU A 526 4.12 2.58 -32.00
C GLU A 526 3.74 1.75 -33.24
N GLU A 527 3.49 0.44 -33.10
CA GLU A 527 3.01 -0.42 -34.20
C GLU A 527 1.64 0.02 -34.72
N VAL A 528 0.69 0.28 -33.81
CA VAL A 528 -0.66 0.76 -34.17
C VAL A 528 -0.59 2.16 -34.77
N PHE A 529 0.29 3.03 -34.25
CA PHE A 529 0.46 4.38 -34.73
C PHE A 529 1.10 4.43 -36.13
N ALA A 530 2.20 3.69 -36.36
CA ALA A 530 2.93 3.65 -37.62
C ALA A 530 2.15 2.97 -38.78
N ALA A 531 1.03 2.30 -38.47
CA ALA A 531 0.09 1.78 -39.45
C ALA A 531 -0.95 2.82 -39.92
N LEU A 532 -0.98 4.02 -39.33
CA LEU A 532 -1.97 5.06 -39.64
C LEU A 532 -1.52 5.96 -40.80
N PRO A 533 -2.45 6.55 -41.57
CA PRO A 533 -2.11 7.55 -42.58
C PRO A 533 -1.47 8.81 -41.96
N PRO A 534 -0.53 9.50 -42.63
CA PRO A 534 0.14 10.69 -42.09
C PRO A 534 -0.80 11.83 -41.64
N ALA A 535 -1.99 11.95 -42.26
CA ALA A 535 -3.01 12.91 -41.84
C ALA A 535 -3.61 12.57 -40.46
N VAL A 536 -3.70 11.28 -40.12
CA VAL A 536 -4.16 10.76 -38.82
C VAL A 536 -3.04 10.85 -37.79
N GLU A 537 -1.78 10.57 -38.19
CA GLU A 537 -0.61 10.72 -37.32
C GLU A 537 -0.49 12.15 -36.75
N ALA A 538 -0.75 13.18 -37.57
CA ALA A 538 -0.71 14.58 -37.20
C ALA A 538 -1.71 14.97 -36.08
N ALA A 539 -2.72 14.14 -35.81
CA ALA A 539 -3.67 14.36 -34.72
C ALA A 539 -3.11 14.01 -33.32
N LEU A 540 -2.02 13.24 -33.24
CA LEU A 540 -1.50 12.70 -31.97
C LEU A 540 -1.19 13.76 -30.90
N PRO A 541 -0.49 14.88 -31.19
CA PRO A 541 -0.19 15.88 -30.16
C PRO A 541 -1.45 16.49 -29.53
N PHE A 542 -2.53 16.67 -30.29
CA PHE A 542 -3.80 17.18 -29.77
C PHE A 542 -4.47 16.15 -28.83
N VAL A 543 -4.53 14.89 -29.27
CA VAL A 543 -5.13 13.80 -28.48
C VAL A 543 -4.36 13.58 -27.18
N LEU A 544 -3.02 13.61 -27.21
CA LEU A 544 -2.18 13.52 -26.02
C LEU A 544 -2.33 14.74 -25.09
N ARG A 545 -2.40 15.96 -25.62
CA ARG A 545 -2.71 17.16 -24.80
C ARG A 545 -4.04 17.02 -24.06
N GLY A 546 -5.07 16.49 -24.72
CA GLY A 546 -6.32 16.19 -24.05
C GLY A 546 -6.12 15.18 -22.90
N LEU A 547 -5.51 14.04 -23.20
CA LEU A 547 -5.45 12.87 -22.32
C LEU A 547 -4.44 12.92 -21.17
N VAL A 548 -3.52 13.90 -21.13
CA VAL A 548 -2.47 14.01 -20.10
C VAL A 548 -2.59 15.29 -19.27
N THR A 549 -2.31 15.18 -17.97
CA THR A 549 -2.06 16.31 -17.07
C THR A 549 -0.81 16.07 -16.21
N THR A 550 -0.41 17.05 -15.39
CA THR A 550 0.72 17.00 -14.45
C THR A 550 0.25 16.80 -13.01
N ASN A 551 0.92 15.96 -12.23
CA ASN A 551 0.52 15.61 -10.87
C ASN A 551 0.62 16.81 -9.89
N GLN A 552 -0.45 17.08 -9.14
CA GLN A 552 -0.56 18.16 -8.15
C GLN A 552 0.50 18.13 -7.02
N LYS A 553 1.09 16.96 -6.74
CA LYS A 553 2.13 16.77 -5.72
C LYS A 553 3.54 16.72 -6.29
N ASN A 554 3.70 16.52 -7.59
CA ASN A 554 5.00 16.44 -8.26
C ASN A 554 4.83 16.87 -9.73
N ASP A 555 5.08 18.16 -10.01
CA ASP A 555 4.93 18.81 -11.32
C ASP A 555 5.70 18.12 -12.46
N ASP A 556 6.65 17.20 -12.19
CA ASP A 556 7.42 16.43 -13.18
C ASP A 556 6.73 15.13 -13.65
N VAL A 557 5.72 14.60 -12.92
CA VAL A 557 5.06 13.33 -13.30
C VAL A 557 3.81 13.59 -14.15
N ALA A 558 3.83 13.08 -15.38
CA ALA A 558 2.70 13.04 -16.28
C ALA A 558 1.70 11.94 -15.87
N VAL A 559 0.43 12.30 -15.75
CA VAL A 559 -0.68 11.46 -15.26
C VAL A 559 -1.81 11.47 -16.29
N ALA A 560 -2.48 10.33 -16.47
CA ALA A 560 -3.59 10.22 -17.40
C ALA A 560 -4.86 10.91 -16.85
N ARG A 561 -5.51 11.76 -17.66
CA ARG A 561 -6.83 12.35 -17.34
C ARG A 561 -7.94 11.77 -18.22
N ARG A 562 -9.19 11.86 -17.72
CA ARG A 562 -10.41 11.55 -18.48
C ARG A 562 -10.80 12.78 -19.33
N VAL A 563 -11.31 12.54 -20.54
CA VAL A 563 -11.70 13.60 -21.49
C VAL A 563 -12.93 13.17 -22.29
N PRO A 564 -13.95 14.02 -22.52
CA PRO A 564 -15.05 13.71 -23.43
C PRO A 564 -14.57 13.31 -24.83
N LEU A 565 -15.05 12.18 -25.34
CA LEU A 565 -14.75 11.66 -26.68
C LEU A 565 -15.11 12.70 -27.74
N GLY A 566 -16.28 13.37 -27.61
CA GLY A 566 -16.68 14.44 -28.52
C GLY A 566 -15.79 15.69 -28.50
N GLY A 567 -14.94 15.88 -27.48
CA GLY A 567 -13.89 16.91 -27.46
C GLY A 567 -12.60 16.47 -28.18
N LEU A 568 -12.28 15.17 -28.12
CA LEU A 568 -11.12 14.60 -28.81
C LEU A 568 -11.41 14.34 -30.30
N ALA A 569 -12.48 13.63 -30.61
CA ALA A 569 -12.94 13.24 -31.94
C ALA A 569 -13.68 14.39 -32.66
N THR A 570 -13.02 15.56 -32.74
CA THR A 570 -13.57 16.79 -33.34
C THR A 570 -13.33 16.90 -34.85
N THR A 571 -12.48 16.04 -35.42
CA THR A 571 -12.25 15.92 -36.87
C THR A 571 -12.17 14.44 -37.25
N PRO A 572 -12.41 14.05 -38.52
CA PRO A 572 -12.34 12.65 -38.96
C PRO A 572 -10.99 11.99 -38.64
N GLU A 573 -9.89 12.74 -38.74
CA GLU A 573 -8.54 12.27 -38.45
C GLU A 573 -8.34 11.99 -36.96
N ARG A 574 -8.86 12.87 -36.09
CA ARG A 574 -8.81 12.68 -34.63
C ARG A 574 -9.70 11.51 -34.20
N GLU A 575 -10.88 11.37 -34.80
CA GLU A 575 -11.78 10.24 -34.55
C GLU A 575 -11.13 8.91 -34.96
N ALA A 576 -10.53 8.86 -36.15
CA ALA A 576 -9.80 7.68 -36.63
C ALA A 576 -8.64 7.29 -35.70
N LEU A 577 -7.83 8.25 -35.23
CA LEU A 577 -6.74 8.00 -34.28
C LEU A 577 -7.26 7.44 -32.94
N VAL A 578 -8.26 8.12 -32.35
CA VAL A 578 -8.83 7.71 -31.05
C VAL A 578 -9.47 6.33 -31.17
N ARG A 579 -10.20 6.06 -32.25
CA ARG A 579 -10.80 4.75 -32.53
C ARG A 579 -9.75 3.65 -32.69
N ALA A 580 -8.70 3.87 -33.49
CA ALA A 580 -7.61 2.91 -33.65
C ALA A 580 -6.95 2.54 -32.31
N PHE A 581 -6.80 3.52 -31.41
CA PHE A 581 -6.22 3.26 -30.08
C PHE A 581 -7.21 2.60 -29.10
N ILE A 582 -8.52 2.80 -29.26
CA ILE A 582 -9.56 2.06 -28.52
C ILE A 582 -9.62 0.61 -29.00
N ASP A 583 -9.64 0.39 -30.31
CA ASP A 583 -9.66 -0.94 -30.94
C ASP A 583 -8.37 -1.73 -30.57
N ALA A 584 -7.24 -1.04 -30.42
CA ALA A 584 -5.98 -1.58 -29.89
C ALA A 584 -5.89 -1.65 -28.34
N ARG A 585 -6.94 -1.27 -27.60
CA ARG A 585 -7.01 -1.21 -26.12
C ARG A 585 -5.97 -0.32 -25.43
N LEU A 586 -5.30 0.57 -26.16
CA LEU A 586 -4.35 1.57 -25.63
C LEU A 586 -5.07 2.73 -24.93
N LEU A 587 -6.28 3.04 -25.41
CA LEU A 587 -7.24 3.92 -24.77
C LEU A 587 -8.45 3.12 -24.30
N VAL A 588 -9.01 3.50 -23.15
CA VAL A 588 -10.23 2.92 -22.60
C VAL A 588 -11.33 3.96 -22.67
N THR A 589 -12.46 3.58 -23.28
CA THR A 589 -13.70 4.34 -23.21
C THR A 589 -14.42 4.08 -21.90
N ASP A 590 -14.97 5.13 -21.33
CA ASP A 590 -15.75 5.14 -20.11
C ASP A 590 -16.89 6.17 -20.29
N ARG A 591 -17.73 6.45 -19.29
CA ARG A 591 -18.79 7.48 -19.38
C ARG A 591 -18.54 8.63 -18.40
N ALA A 592 -18.72 9.86 -18.89
CA ALA A 592 -18.74 11.07 -18.06
C ALA A 592 -20.04 11.18 -17.27
N ASP A 593 -20.02 12.13 -16.33
CA ASP A 593 -21.10 12.44 -15.40
C ASP A 593 -22.35 12.98 -16.14
N ASP A 594 -22.17 13.56 -17.32
CA ASP A 594 -23.22 14.02 -18.25
C ASP A 594 -23.77 12.90 -19.17
N GLY A 595 -23.20 11.70 -19.13
CA GLY A 595 -23.55 10.57 -19.98
C GLY A 595 -22.82 10.52 -21.34
N GLN A 596 -21.97 11.50 -21.65
CA GLN A 596 -21.12 11.45 -22.84
C GLN A 596 -20.05 10.35 -22.70
N PRO A 597 -19.66 9.66 -23.78
CA PRO A 597 -18.48 8.82 -23.76
C PRO A 597 -17.24 9.68 -23.46
N VAL A 598 -16.40 9.23 -22.52
CA VAL A 598 -15.05 9.77 -22.26
C VAL A 598 -13.99 8.76 -22.64
N VAL A 599 -12.78 9.24 -22.82
CA VAL A 599 -11.59 8.45 -23.11
C VAL A 599 -10.52 8.75 -22.06
N ARG A 600 -9.77 7.72 -21.68
CA ARG A 600 -8.54 7.83 -20.88
C ARG A 600 -7.47 6.87 -21.42
N VAL A 601 -6.21 7.09 -21.05
CA VAL A 601 -5.14 6.12 -21.28
C VAL A 601 -5.39 4.85 -20.46
N ALA A 602 -5.17 3.67 -21.05
CA ALA A 602 -5.39 2.39 -20.39
C ALA A 602 -4.46 2.18 -19.18
N HIS A 603 -3.16 2.45 -19.36
CA HIS A 603 -2.13 2.34 -18.33
C HIS A 603 -1.08 3.46 -18.44
N GLU A 604 -0.63 4.01 -17.32
CA GLU A 604 0.36 5.12 -17.31
C GLU A 604 1.75 4.71 -17.81
N ALA A 605 2.01 3.40 -17.91
CA ALA A 605 3.21 2.87 -18.58
C ALA A 605 3.34 3.40 -20.02
N LEU A 606 2.20 3.62 -20.73
CA LEU A 606 2.20 4.21 -22.06
C LEU A 606 2.85 5.60 -22.08
N LEU A 607 2.57 6.44 -21.06
CA LEU A 607 3.14 7.78 -20.94
C LEU A 607 4.62 7.75 -20.52
N ARG A 608 5.01 6.75 -19.73
CA ARG A 608 6.38 6.60 -19.20
C ARG A 608 7.36 5.97 -20.18
N GLN A 609 6.90 5.10 -21.07
CA GLN A 609 7.77 4.23 -21.87
C GLN A 609 7.69 4.43 -23.38
N TRP A 610 6.63 5.02 -23.91
CA TRP A 610 6.54 5.27 -25.36
C TRP A 610 7.43 6.46 -25.74
N PRO A 611 8.54 6.28 -26.50
CA PRO A 611 9.55 7.34 -26.66
C PRO A 611 9.00 8.59 -27.35
N ARG A 612 8.08 8.40 -28.30
CA ARG A 612 7.37 9.49 -29.00
C ARG A 612 6.54 10.34 -28.03
N VAL A 613 5.84 9.71 -27.09
CA VAL A 613 5.07 10.41 -26.05
C VAL A 613 5.99 11.09 -25.04
N ARG A 614 7.09 10.45 -24.63
CA ARG A 614 8.09 11.09 -23.73
C ARG A 614 8.67 12.36 -24.34
N HIS A 615 9.15 12.29 -25.58
CA HIS A 615 9.71 13.43 -26.30
C HIS A 615 8.67 14.56 -26.43
N TRP A 616 7.44 14.22 -26.82
CA TRP A 616 6.36 15.19 -26.88
C TRP A 616 6.00 15.80 -25.50
N LEU A 617 6.00 14.99 -24.44
CA LEU A 617 5.77 15.45 -23.07
C LEU A 617 6.88 16.37 -22.55
N ASP A 618 8.13 16.16 -22.97
CA ASP A 618 9.24 17.05 -22.65
C ASP A 618 9.07 18.43 -23.33
N GLU A 619 8.60 18.46 -24.59
CA GLU A 619 8.34 19.69 -25.35
C GLU A 619 7.12 20.49 -24.83
N ASP A 620 5.97 19.84 -24.63
CA ASP A 620 4.73 20.50 -24.19
C ASP A 620 4.62 20.63 -22.63
N ARG A 621 5.67 20.30 -21.86
CA ARG A 621 5.67 20.32 -20.38
C ARG A 621 5.26 21.66 -19.76
N GLU A 622 5.80 22.78 -20.25
CA GLU A 622 5.47 24.11 -19.72
C GLU A 622 4.01 24.51 -20.04
N PHE A 623 3.50 24.10 -21.20
CA PHE A 623 2.11 24.29 -21.59
C PHE A 623 1.17 23.51 -20.66
N LEU A 624 1.42 22.22 -20.43
CA LEU A 624 0.58 21.38 -19.57
C LEU A 624 0.51 21.93 -18.13
N ARG A 625 1.65 22.34 -17.56
CA ARG A 625 1.73 22.98 -16.24
C ARG A 625 0.95 24.30 -16.18
N THR A 626 1.07 25.13 -17.21
CA THR A 626 0.36 26.42 -17.28
C THR A 626 -1.14 26.21 -17.39
N ARG A 627 -1.58 25.25 -18.22
CA ARG A 627 -2.98 24.89 -18.38
C ARG A 627 -3.59 24.39 -17.06
N GLU A 628 -2.93 23.47 -16.36
CA GLU A 628 -3.46 22.92 -15.10
C GLU A 628 -3.64 24.01 -14.03
N ARG A 629 -2.67 24.92 -13.91
CA ARG A 629 -2.77 26.09 -12.99
C ARG A 629 -3.93 27.02 -13.34
N VAL A 630 -4.21 27.22 -14.64
CA VAL A 630 -5.35 28.03 -15.10
C VAL A 630 -6.67 27.30 -14.87
N LEU A 631 -6.75 25.99 -15.09
CA LEU A 631 -7.93 25.17 -14.81
C LEU A 631 -8.29 25.19 -13.32
N MET A 632 -7.32 24.97 -12.42
CA MET A 632 -7.53 25.07 -10.98
C MET A 632 -8.01 26.46 -10.54
N ALA A 633 -7.46 27.53 -11.12
CA ALA A 633 -7.88 28.89 -10.79
C ALA A 633 -9.30 29.19 -11.34
N ALA A 634 -9.63 28.70 -12.53
CA ALA A 634 -10.96 28.82 -13.13
C ALA A 634 -12.02 28.02 -12.37
N GLU A 635 -11.65 26.87 -11.81
CA GLU A 635 -12.54 26.04 -10.98
C GLU A 635 -12.81 26.71 -9.63
N ARG A 636 -11.76 27.14 -8.93
CA ARG A 636 -11.92 27.91 -7.68
C ARG A 636 -12.75 29.19 -7.88
N TRP A 637 -12.58 29.87 -9.02
CA TRP A 637 -13.41 31.03 -9.37
C TRP A 637 -14.88 30.64 -9.59
N ARG A 638 -15.17 29.45 -10.12
CA ARG A 638 -16.54 28.90 -10.26
C ARG A 638 -17.16 28.61 -8.89
N GLU A 639 -16.44 27.89 -8.02
CA GLU A 639 -16.87 27.55 -6.66
C GLU A 639 -17.19 28.81 -5.84
N GLU A 640 -16.35 29.84 -5.93
CA GLU A 640 -16.49 31.12 -5.23
C GLU A 640 -17.46 32.11 -5.93
N ALA A 641 -18.49 31.57 -6.60
CA ALA A 641 -19.56 32.30 -7.28
C ALA A 641 -19.07 33.39 -8.25
N GLN A 642 -17.99 33.12 -8.99
CA GLN A 642 -17.39 33.99 -9.99
C GLN A 642 -16.95 35.38 -9.47
N ARG A 643 -16.63 35.49 -8.16
CA ARG A 643 -16.17 36.73 -7.54
C ARG A 643 -14.88 37.27 -8.19
N PRO A 644 -14.77 38.59 -8.47
CA PRO A 644 -13.58 39.17 -9.12
C PRO A 644 -12.25 38.97 -8.38
N GLU A 645 -12.29 38.69 -7.08
CA GLU A 645 -11.13 38.49 -6.21
C GLU A 645 -10.32 37.23 -6.55
N PHE A 646 -10.92 36.25 -7.23
CA PHE A 646 -10.28 34.99 -7.64
C PHE A 646 -9.82 34.98 -9.10
N LEU A 647 -9.97 36.10 -9.83
CA LEU A 647 -9.45 36.27 -11.19
C LEU A 647 -7.92 36.39 -11.18
N LEU A 648 -7.27 36.06 -12.31
CA LEU A 648 -5.81 36.14 -12.42
C LEU A 648 -5.33 37.61 -12.29
N PRO A 649 -4.39 37.90 -11.38
CA PRO A 649 -3.86 39.25 -11.21
C PRO A 649 -2.94 39.66 -12.37
N GLU A 650 -2.77 40.96 -12.54
CA GLU A 650 -1.83 41.56 -13.50
C GLU A 650 -0.40 41.07 -13.24
N GLY A 651 0.24 40.45 -14.25
CA GLY A 651 1.59 39.92 -14.15
C GLY A 651 1.78 38.63 -14.96
N LYS A 652 2.84 37.87 -14.64
CA LYS A 652 3.18 36.61 -15.33
C LYS A 652 2.01 35.60 -15.42
N PRO A 653 1.18 35.38 -14.37
CA PRO A 653 0.08 34.42 -14.46
C PRO A 653 -0.95 34.75 -15.55
N LEU A 654 -1.38 36.01 -15.63
CA LEU A 654 -2.31 36.44 -16.68
C LEU A 654 -1.65 36.44 -18.06
N ALA A 655 -0.40 36.92 -18.18
CA ALA A 655 0.31 36.94 -19.46
C ALA A 655 0.52 35.54 -20.06
N SER A 656 0.89 34.55 -19.24
CA SER A 656 1.00 33.15 -19.68
C SER A 656 -0.35 32.56 -20.08
N ALA A 657 -1.44 32.94 -19.41
CA ALA A 657 -2.79 32.51 -19.76
C ALA A 657 -3.31 33.18 -21.05
N GLU A 658 -2.97 34.44 -21.29
CA GLU A 658 -3.29 35.17 -22.52
C GLU A 658 -2.52 34.62 -23.73
N ASP A 659 -1.22 34.30 -23.59
CA ASP A 659 -0.43 33.67 -24.66
C ASP A 659 -0.96 32.26 -25.01
N MET A 660 -1.33 31.49 -23.99
CA MET A 660 -1.98 30.18 -24.16
C MET A 660 -3.32 30.30 -24.92
N LEU A 661 -4.17 31.26 -24.56
CA LEU A 661 -5.43 31.54 -25.25
C LEU A 661 -5.22 32.00 -26.71
N LEU A 662 -4.13 32.72 -26.99
CA LEU A 662 -3.80 33.24 -28.32
C LEU A 662 -3.27 32.13 -29.25
N ARG A 663 -2.36 31.27 -28.75
CA ARG A 663 -1.67 30.28 -29.58
C ARG A 663 -2.37 28.93 -29.68
N ARG A 664 -3.12 28.54 -28.64
CA ARG A 664 -3.65 27.17 -28.47
C ARG A 664 -5.06 27.17 -27.86
N ARG A 665 -5.93 28.02 -28.40
CA ARG A 665 -7.34 28.14 -27.97
C ARG A 665 -8.10 26.81 -27.98
N ASP A 666 -7.83 25.95 -28.96
CA ASP A 666 -8.55 24.69 -29.17
C ASP A 666 -8.15 23.60 -28.15
N ASP A 667 -7.02 23.77 -27.45
CA ASP A 667 -6.55 22.88 -26.37
C ASP A 667 -7.14 23.27 -24.98
N LEU A 668 -8.03 24.27 -24.93
CA LEU A 668 -8.68 24.80 -23.73
C LEU A 668 -10.20 24.56 -23.75
N ASP A 669 -10.78 24.26 -22.58
CA ASP A 669 -12.24 24.20 -22.43
C ASP A 669 -12.89 25.60 -22.34
N ARG A 670 -14.22 25.63 -22.47
CA ARG A 670 -15.01 26.87 -22.45
C ARG A 670 -14.93 27.60 -21.10
N GLN A 671 -14.68 26.91 -19.99
CA GLN A 671 -14.58 27.50 -18.66
C GLN A 671 -13.25 28.24 -18.51
N ALA A 672 -12.13 27.62 -18.90
CA ALA A 672 -10.81 28.24 -18.96
C ALA A 672 -10.82 29.48 -19.86
N ILE A 673 -11.38 29.40 -21.08
CA ILE A 673 -11.51 30.54 -21.99
C ILE A 673 -12.29 31.70 -21.32
N THR A 674 -13.44 31.39 -20.69
CA THR A 674 -14.27 32.40 -20.01
C THR A 674 -13.54 33.06 -18.84
N PHE A 675 -12.79 32.28 -18.05
CA PHE A 675 -12.00 32.76 -16.91
C PHE A 675 -10.83 33.67 -17.32
N ILE A 676 -10.09 33.29 -18.38
CA ILE A 676 -8.99 34.11 -18.92
C ILE A 676 -9.55 35.42 -19.46
N GLU A 677 -10.65 35.39 -20.21
CA GLU A 677 -11.30 36.60 -20.72
C GLU A 677 -11.84 37.49 -19.58
N ALA A 678 -12.44 36.91 -18.55
CA ALA A 678 -12.91 37.64 -17.37
C ALA A 678 -11.74 38.32 -16.64
N SER A 679 -10.62 37.62 -16.45
CA SER A 679 -9.40 38.15 -15.84
C SER A 679 -8.81 39.32 -16.65
N ARG A 680 -8.70 39.15 -17.98
CA ARG A 680 -8.27 40.21 -18.91
C ARG A 680 -9.18 41.44 -18.84
N ARG A 681 -10.50 41.24 -18.80
CA ARG A 681 -11.49 42.34 -18.67
C ARG A 681 -11.36 43.05 -17.32
N ALA A 682 -11.15 42.31 -16.22
CA ALA A 682 -10.98 42.89 -14.88
C ALA A 682 -9.70 43.74 -14.79
N VAL A 683 -8.55 43.25 -15.26
CA VAL A 683 -7.30 44.03 -15.29
C VAL A 683 -7.41 45.25 -16.21
N SER A 684 -8.03 45.11 -17.38
CA SER A 684 -8.27 46.23 -18.30
C SER A 684 -9.16 47.32 -17.66
N GLY A 685 -10.24 46.92 -16.99
CA GLY A 685 -11.13 47.81 -16.25
C GLY A 685 -10.45 48.46 -15.05
N ALA A 686 -9.60 47.73 -14.32
CA ALA A 686 -8.81 48.28 -13.21
C ALA A 686 -7.79 49.33 -13.70
N ARG A 687 -7.08 49.07 -14.81
CA ARG A 687 -6.20 50.03 -15.47
C ARG A 687 -6.97 51.29 -15.91
N GLN A 688 -8.17 51.15 -16.47
CA GLN A 688 -9.00 52.29 -16.90
C GLN A 688 -9.53 53.12 -15.72
N ARG A 689 -10.02 52.47 -14.65
CA ARG A 689 -10.41 53.16 -13.41
C ARG A 689 -9.21 53.87 -12.77
N ARG A 690 -8.04 53.23 -12.72
CA ARG A 690 -6.81 53.83 -12.21
C ARG A 690 -6.39 55.05 -13.03
N ARG A 691 -6.51 55.01 -14.37
CA ARG A 691 -6.28 56.18 -15.24
C ARG A 691 -7.28 57.31 -14.97
N ILE A 692 -8.57 57.01 -14.86
CA ILE A 692 -9.62 58.01 -14.56
C ILE A 692 -9.40 58.66 -13.19
N VAL A 693 -9.08 57.86 -12.16
CA VAL A 693 -8.74 58.36 -10.82
C VAL A 693 -7.47 59.21 -10.87
N ILE A 694 -6.42 58.79 -11.58
CA ILE A 694 -5.20 59.59 -11.75
C ILE A 694 -5.49 60.93 -12.46
N SER A 695 -6.32 60.96 -13.51
CA SER A 695 -6.71 62.22 -14.16
C SER A 695 -7.55 63.12 -13.25
N GLY A 696 -8.41 62.57 -12.40
CA GLY A 696 -9.14 63.35 -11.39
C GLY A 696 -8.22 63.93 -10.31
N VAL A 697 -7.23 63.15 -9.87
CA VAL A 697 -6.21 63.58 -8.88
C VAL A 697 -5.35 64.71 -9.43
N VAL A 698 -4.93 64.67 -10.70
CA VAL A 698 -4.13 65.75 -11.33
C VAL A 698 -4.91 67.06 -11.40
N SER A 699 -6.21 67.02 -11.72
CA SER A 699 -7.07 68.22 -11.75
C SER A 699 -7.29 68.81 -10.36
N ALA A 700 -7.45 67.98 -9.33
CA ALA A 700 -7.51 68.43 -7.94
C ALA A 700 -6.17 69.04 -7.45
N PHE A 701 -5.04 68.52 -7.94
CA PHE A 701 -3.70 68.98 -7.57
C PHE A 701 -3.46 70.46 -7.89
N PHE A 702 -3.97 70.94 -9.03
CA PHE A 702 -3.85 72.36 -9.43
C PHE A 702 -4.62 73.33 -8.53
N VAL A 703 -5.75 72.89 -7.94
CA VAL A 703 -6.54 73.71 -7.01
C VAL A 703 -5.92 73.70 -5.60
N VAL A 704 -5.33 72.57 -5.19
CA VAL A 704 -4.67 72.43 -3.88
C VAL A 704 -3.33 73.17 -3.82
N ALA A 705 -2.60 73.29 -4.92
CA ALA A 705 -1.30 73.97 -4.99
C ALA A 705 -1.34 75.46 -4.58
N ALA A 706 -2.49 76.12 -4.71
CA ALA A 706 -2.67 77.52 -4.27
C ALA A 706 -2.99 77.65 -2.76
N GLY A 707 -3.41 76.57 -2.09
CA GLY A 707 -4.00 76.64 -0.74
C GLY A 707 -3.10 76.19 0.41
N PHE A 708 -2.07 75.38 0.15
CA PHE A 708 -1.33 74.70 1.22
C PHE A 708 0.13 75.16 1.39
N GLY A 709 0.27 76.40 1.86
CA GLY A 709 1.34 76.76 2.81
C GLY A 709 1.19 76.07 4.17
N LEU A 710 0.07 75.37 4.42
CA LEU A 710 -0.20 74.51 5.57
C LEU A 710 0.46 73.10 5.44
N PHE A 711 1.63 73.02 4.80
CA PHE A 711 2.28 71.78 4.35
C PHE A 711 3.20 71.15 5.42
N SER A 712 2.65 70.67 6.55
CA SER A 712 3.51 70.11 7.62
C SER A 712 2.95 68.93 8.45
N TYR A 713 1.79 68.35 8.09
CA TYR A 713 1.20 67.25 8.89
C TYR A 713 0.90 65.94 8.12
N ALA A 714 0.65 65.99 6.81
CA ALA A 714 0.07 64.85 6.08
C ALA A 714 1.08 63.79 5.56
N GLN A 715 2.39 64.01 5.62
CA GLN A 715 3.38 63.09 4.99
C GLN A 715 3.59 61.75 5.73
N TRP A 716 3.14 61.60 6.97
CA TRP A 716 3.55 60.47 7.81
C TRP A 716 2.82 59.14 7.51
N GLN A 717 1.56 59.16 7.06
CA GLN A 717 0.73 57.96 6.96
C GLN A 717 0.98 57.10 5.69
N ALA A 718 1.39 57.70 4.58
CA ALA A 718 1.62 56.96 3.33
C ALA A 718 2.89 56.09 3.37
N ALA A 719 3.95 56.58 4.01
CA ALA A 719 5.20 55.84 4.20
C ALA A 719 5.04 54.64 5.16
N ASP A 720 4.25 54.80 6.22
CA ASP A 720 4.01 53.76 7.21
C ASP A 720 3.24 52.56 6.63
N LEU A 721 2.30 52.79 5.70
CA LEU A 721 1.59 51.69 5.03
C LEU A 721 2.52 50.86 4.12
N GLN A 722 3.35 51.51 3.29
CA GLN A 722 4.34 50.82 2.46
C GLN A 722 5.36 50.05 3.31
N LYS A 723 5.84 50.66 4.40
CA LYS A 723 6.73 50.04 5.38
C LYS A 723 6.10 48.81 6.04
N LYS A 724 4.83 48.87 6.44
CA LYS A 724 4.07 47.72 6.98
C LYS A 724 3.91 46.60 5.96
N THR A 725 3.58 46.92 4.70
CA THR A 725 3.49 45.91 3.63
C THR A 725 4.85 45.26 3.34
N ALA A 726 5.93 46.04 3.28
CA ALA A 726 7.29 45.53 3.09
C ALA A 726 7.74 44.61 4.24
N LEU A 727 7.49 45.00 5.49
CA LEU A 727 7.81 44.17 6.66
C LEU A 727 6.99 42.87 6.68
N THR A 728 5.71 42.90 6.31
CA THR A 728 4.89 41.68 6.19
C THR A 728 5.37 40.77 5.05
N ALA A 729 5.82 41.34 3.93
CA ALA A 729 6.41 40.56 2.84
C ALA A 729 7.72 39.89 3.30
N VAL A 730 8.63 40.64 3.94
CA VAL A 730 9.87 40.10 4.51
C VAL A 730 9.58 39.01 5.54
N GLN A 731 8.60 39.17 6.43
CA GLN A 731 8.21 38.11 7.37
C GLN A 731 7.86 36.79 6.66
N ARG A 732 7.05 36.83 5.58
CA ARG A 732 6.75 35.62 4.78
C ARG A 732 8.01 35.02 4.12
N LEU A 733 8.90 35.86 3.59
CA LEU A 733 10.19 35.44 3.03
C LEU A 733 11.14 34.86 4.11
N THR A 734 11.02 35.29 5.36
CA THR A 734 11.87 34.86 6.49
C THR A 734 11.37 33.58 7.18
N TYR A 735 10.06 33.32 7.19
CA TYR A 735 9.49 32.16 7.91
C TYR A 735 8.83 31.13 6.98
N ASP A 736 7.98 31.54 6.03
CA ASP A 736 7.15 30.60 5.24
C ASP A 736 7.96 29.88 4.14
N ILE A 737 8.86 30.60 3.47
CA ILE A 737 9.67 30.04 2.38
C ILE A 737 10.76 29.09 2.91
N PRO A 738 11.58 29.44 3.92
CA PRO A 738 12.61 28.54 4.43
C PRO A 738 12.04 27.24 4.97
N ALA A 739 10.88 27.30 5.65
CA ALA A 739 10.18 26.11 6.18
C ALA A 739 9.74 25.10 5.11
N ARG A 740 9.68 25.49 3.83
CA ARG A 740 9.33 24.61 2.70
C ARG A 740 10.52 24.22 1.82
N LEU A 741 11.61 25.00 1.86
CA LEU A 741 12.76 24.82 0.99
C LEU A 741 13.97 24.18 1.68
N ILE A 742 14.10 24.25 3.01
CA ILE A 742 15.35 23.88 3.70
C ILE A 742 15.76 22.40 3.52
N ASP A 743 14.79 21.51 3.36
CA ASP A 743 15.02 20.07 3.13
C ASP A 743 15.16 19.69 1.64
N LEU A 744 14.95 20.63 0.71
CA LEU A 744 15.10 20.36 -0.73
C LEU A 744 16.60 20.43 -1.16
N PRO A 745 17.10 19.43 -1.90
CA PRO A 745 18.41 19.50 -2.53
C PRO A 745 18.58 20.78 -3.37
N GLY A 746 19.74 21.44 -3.28
CA GLY A 746 20.06 22.64 -4.06
C GLY A 746 19.37 23.95 -3.64
N SER A 747 18.51 23.97 -2.61
CA SER A 747 17.78 25.20 -2.22
C SER A 747 18.63 26.26 -1.49
N ARG A 748 19.74 25.84 -0.86
CA ARG A 748 20.57 26.66 0.05
C ARG A 748 21.08 27.96 -0.57
N PRO A 749 21.55 28.02 -1.84
CA PRO A 749 21.98 29.27 -2.48
C PRO A 749 20.81 30.26 -2.71
N VAL A 750 19.59 29.76 -2.96
CA VAL A 750 18.40 30.58 -3.14
C VAL A 750 17.97 31.20 -1.80
N LEU A 751 17.93 30.39 -0.74
CA LEU A 751 17.62 30.87 0.61
C LEU A 751 18.64 31.92 1.10
N ARG A 752 19.94 31.69 0.85
CA ARG A 752 20.99 32.68 1.15
C ARG A 752 20.68 34.03 0.48
N ARG A 753 20.42 34.03 -0.83
CA ARG A 753 20.13 35.25 -1.59
C ARG A 753 18.89 35.98 -1.08
N ILE A 754 17.82 35.25 -0.73
CA ILE A 754 16.60 35.83 -0.13
C ILE A 754 16.93 36.54 1.19
N PHE A 755 17.74 35.93 2.06
CA PHE A 755 18.13 36.55 3.32
C PHE A 755 19.05 37.77 3.12
N GLU A 756 19.98 37.73 2.17
CA GLU A 756 20.83 38.87 1.79
C GLU A 756 19.98 40.06 1.30
N GLU A 757 19.03 39.82 0.39
CA GLU A 757 18.12 40.84 -0.15
C GLU A 757 17.17 41.40 0.94
N ASN A 758 16.67 40.54 1.85
CA ASN A 758 15.89 40.96 3.01
C ASN A 758 16.70 41.87 3.95
N ILE A 759 17.93 41.49 4.31
CA ILE A 759 18.79 42.28 5.20
C ILE A 759 19.05 43.68 4.61
N ALA A 760 19.35 43.77 3.31
CA ALA A 760 19.56 45.03 2.60
C ALA A 760 18.29 45.88 2.44
N LEU A 761 17.09 45.30 2.52
CA LEU A 761 15.82 46.03 2.60
C LEU A 761 15.55 46.53 4.02
N LEU A 762 15.82 45.71 5.04
CA LEU A 762 15.58 46.05 6.44
C LEU A 762 16.52 47.15 6.96
N ASP A 763 17.81 47.16 6.54
CA ASP A 763 18.74 48.26 6.84
C ASP A 763 18.20 49.62 6.38
N ARG A 764 17.51 49.66 5.23
CA ARG A 764 16.88 50.90 4.70
C ARG A 764 15.63 51.33 5.46
N ILE A 765 15.01 50.44 6.25
CA ILE A 765 13.83 50.74 7.06
C ILE A 765 14.22 51.21 8.47
N GLY A 766 15.29 50.62 9.05
CA GLY A 766 16.00 51.13 10.22
C GLY A 766 15.28 51.15 11.58
N ASP A 767 13.98 50.83 11.63
CA ASP A 767 13.19 50.89 12.85
C ASP A 767 13.32 49.65 13.75
N ALA A 768 12.75 49.74 14.97
CA ALA A 768 12.85 48.65 15.95
C ALA A 768 12.29 47.30 15.45
N ARG A 769 11.24 47.33 14.62
CA ARG A 769 10.68 46.11 14.00
C ARG A 769 11.59 45.57 12.90
N ALA A 770 12.13 46.43 12.05
CA ALA A 770 13.09 46.04 11.02
C ALA A 770 14.37 45.43 11.61
N LYS A 771 14.94 46.04 12.67
CA LYS A 771 16.09 45.48 13.42
C LYS A 771 15.81 44.07 13.95
N SER A 772 14.60 43.82 14.46
CA SER A 772 14.20 42.50 14.97
C SER A 772 14.12 41.44 13.87
N GLU A 773 13.53 41.76 12.72
CA GLU A 773 13.51 40.86 11.56
C GLU A 773 14.92 40.67 10.97
N GLN A 774 15.76 41.72 10.97
CA GLN A 774 17.12 41.68 10.41
C GLN A 774 18.00 40.72 11.19
N ARG A 775 17.93 40.79 12.53
CA ARG A 775 18.55 39.83 13.44
C ARG A 775 18.11 38.39 13.14
N THR A 776 16.81 38.15 12.88
CA THR A 776 16.30 36.82 12.52
C THR A 776 16.84 36.34 11.16
N ASN A 777 16.87 37.19 10.14
CA ASN A 777 17.45 36.86 8.83
C ASN A 777 18.95 36.56 8.93
N LEU A 778 19.71 37.35 9.69
CA LEU A 778 21.13 37.11 9.99
C LEU A 778 21.36 35.79 10.73
N ARG A 779 20.47 35.42 11.66
CA ARG A 779 20.54 34.11 12.34
C ARG A 779 20.36 32.96 11.34
N TYR A 780 19.32 32.98 10.51
CA TYR A 780 19.09 31.91 9.52
C TYR A 780 20.18 31.85 8.44
N MET A 781 20.76 32.99 8.04
CA MET A 781 21.92 33.02 7.15
C MET A 781 23.15 32.37 7.83
N GLY A 782 23.34 32.60 9.14
CA GLY A 782 24.35 31.91 9.94
C GLY A 782 24.10 30.39 10.02
N ASP A 783 22.84 29.96 10.20
CA ASP A 783 22.44 28.55 10.21
C ASP A 783 22.80 27.87 8.86
N ILE A 784 22.56 28.54 7.73
CA ILE A 784 22.91 28.03 6.39
C ILE A 784 24.43 27.94 6.18
N TRP A 785 25.19 28.97 6.55
CA TRP A 785 26.66 28.93 6.38
C TRP A 785 27.31 27.85 7.26
N LEU A 786 26.78 27.63 8.46
CA LEU A 786 27.26 26.59 9.38
C LEU A 786 27.01 25.18 8.82
N LEU A 787 25.83 24.95 8.21
CA LEU A 787 25.50 23.72 7.46
C LEU A 787 26.33 23.50 6.20
N LEU A 788 26.96 24.55 5.66
CA LEU A 788 27.90 24.48 4.53
C LEU A 788 29.36 24.38 4.99
N GLY A 789 29.63 24.28 6.30
CA GLY A 789 30.99 24.21 6.86
C GLY A 789 31.74 25.55 6.91
N ASP A 790 31.16 26.65 6.42
CA ASP A 790 31.79 27.96 6.42
C ASP A 790 31.60 28.67 7.78
N THR A 791 32.40 28.25 8.75
CA THR A 791 32.42 28.79 10.11
C THR A 791 32.78 30.28 10.14
N THR A 792 33.54 30.78 9.16
CA THR A 792 33.92 32.19 9.08
C THR A 792 32.71 33.07 8.75
N LYS A 793 31.97 32.76 7.68
CA LYS A 793 30.76 33.52 7.30
C LYS A 793 29.62 33.30 8.29
N ALA A 794 29.47 32.09 8.83
CA ALA A 794 28.51 31.83 9.91
C ALA A 794 28.82 32.70 11.14
N GLY A 795 30.08 32.74 11.57
CA GLY A 795 30.55 33.57 12.68
C GLY A 795 30.39 35.08 12.45
N GLU A 796 30.48 35.58 11.22
CA GLU A 796 30.15 36.98 10.89
C GLU A 796 28.65 37.25 11.02
N ALA A 797 27.81 36.42 10.39
CA ALA A 797 26.36 36.56 10.42
C ALA A 797 25.81 36.55 11.87
N TYR A 798 26.28 35.62 12.70
CA TYR A 798 25.88 35.56 14.12
C TYR A 798 26.45 36.69 14.96
N ARG A 799 27.68 37.20 14.71
CA ARG A 799 28.18 38.40 15.41
C ARG A 799 27.33 39.63 15.11
N ARG A 800 26.90 39.81 13.85
CA ARG A 800 25.95 40.88 13.47
C ARG A 800 24.59 40.69 14.13
N SER A 801 24.08 39.45 14.18
CA SER A 801 22.85 39.11 14.92
C SER A 801 22.97 39.39 16.42
N LEU A 802 24.10 39.04 17.05
CA LEU A 802 24.37 39.32 18.46
C LEU A 802 24.41 40.82 18.74
N ALA A 803 25.06 41.63 17.91
CA ALA A 803 25.10 43.08 18.08
C ALA A 803 23.68 43.70 18.06
N LEU A 804 22.81 43.25 17.14
CA LEU A 804 21.40 43.66 17.11
C LEU A 804 20.62 43.16 18.34
N ALA A 805 20.85 41.92 18.78
CA ALA A 805 20.22 41.38 19.99
C ALA A 805 20.63 42.17 21.25
N GLN A 806 21.90 42.58 21.35
CA GLN A 806 22.42 43.43 22.43
C GLN A 806 21.82 44.84 22.40
N ASP A 807 21.69 45.47 21.22
CA ASP A 807 21.02 46.77 21.08
C ASP A 807 19.55 46.69 21.49
N ILE A 808 18.81 45.67 21.03
CA ILE A 808 17.41 45.45 21.40
C ILE A 808 17.27 45.19 22.91
N ALA A 809 18.12 44.35 23.50
CA ALA A 809 18.08 43.99 24.92
C ALA A 809 18.55 45.11 25.88
N ARG A 810 19.33 46.09 25.40
CA ARG A 810 19.66 47.32 26.16
C ARG A 810 18.50 48.31 26.16
N ASN A 811 17.77 48.39 25.06
CA ASN A 811 16.69 49.37 24.87
C ASN A 811 15.31 48.86 25.34
N GLY A 812 15.20 47.63 25.84
CA GLY A 812 13.94 47.08 26.35
C GLY A 812 14.14 45.99 27.41
N SER A 813 13.36 46.05 28.49
CA SER A 813 13.37 45.09 29.61
C SER A 813 12.53 43.83 29.37
N ASP A 814 12.11 43.58 28.13
CA ASP A 814 11.32 42.40 27.77
C ASP A 814 12.19 41.13 27.88
N ALA A 815 11.73 40.17 28.69
CA ALA A 815 12.37 38.87 28.86
C ALA A 815 12.45 38.06 27.53
N ARG A 816 11.64 38.39 26.51
CA ARG A 816 11.83 37.89 25.14
C ARG A 816 13.11 38.41 24.49
N ALA A 817 13.47 39.68 24.67
CA ALA A 817 14.70 40.24 24.12
C ALA A 817 15.94 39.61 24.77
N GLN A 818 15.86 39.35 26.08
CA GLN A 818 16.89 38.60 26.82
C GLN A 818 17.00 37.15 26.33
N TRP A 819 15.88 36.45 26.10
CA TRP A 819 15.89 35.11 25.52
C TRP A 819 16.55 35.07 24.12
N GLU A 820 16.20 36.01 23.24
CA GLU A 820 16.81 36.11 21.90
C GLU A 820 18.31 36.46 21.94
N LEU A 821 18.76 37.19 22.95
CA LEU A 821 20.18 37.45 23.21
C LEU A 821 20.92 36.17 23.66
N ALA A 822 20.30 35.34 24.51
CA ALA A 822 20.86 34.05 24.89
C ALA A 822 20.99 33.11 23.67
N VAL A 823 19.95 33.03 22.82
CA VAL A 823 20.00 32.27 21.56
C VAL A 823 21.15 32.74 20.67
N ALA A 824 21.41 34.04 20.57
CA ALA A 824 22.54 34.57 19.79
C ALA A 824 23.91 34.15 20.35
N HIS A 825 24.08 34.15 21.68
CA HIS A 825 25.29 33.60 22.33
C HIS A 825 25.43 32.10 22.07
N SER A 826 24.36 31.32 22.21
CA SER A 826 24.36 29.88 21.90
C SER A 826 24.79 29.59 20.46
N LYS A 827 24.32 30.39 19.49
CA LYS A 827 24.71 30.22 18.08
C LYS A 827 26.17 30.58 17.78
N ILE A 828 26.77 31.52 18.50
CA ILE A 828 28.22 31.78 18.38
C ILE A 828 29.03 30.63 19.00
N GLY A 829 28.53 30.03 20.10
CA GLY A 829 29.07 28.80 20.65
C GLY A 829 29.07 27.65 19.62
N ASP A 830 27.97 27.45 18.90
CA ASP A 830 27.85 26.42 17.86
C ASP A 830 28.94 26.58 16.78
N VAL A 831 29.18 27.81 16.30
CA VAL A 831 30.25 28.11 15.33
C VAL A 831 31.64 27.79 15.89
N ARG A 832 31.92 28.20 17.12
CA ARG A 832 33.23 27.98 17.75
C ARG A 832 33.53 26.50 17.94
N LEU A 833 32.54 25.74 18.39
CA LEU A 833 32.68 24.29 18.56
C LEU A 833 32.98 23.60 17.23
N GLN A 834 32.27 23.95 16.15
CA GLN A 834 32.53 23.43 14.81
C GLN A 834 33.86 23.92 14.20
N ALA A 835 34.35 25.10 14.63
CA ALA A 835 35.67 25.62 14.26
C ALA A 835 36.83 25.02 15.08
N GLY A 836 36.57 24.09 16.00
CA GLY A 836 37.59 23.45 16.84
C GLY A 836 38.01 24.27 18.08
N ASP A 837 37.20 25.25 18.50
CA ASP A 837 37.40 26.06 19.71
C ASP A 837 36.34 25.69 20.79
N PRO A 838 36.47 24.53 21.47
CA PRO A 838 35.51 24.12 22.50
C PRO A 838 35.58 25.01 23.76
N GLN A 839 36.73 25.62 24.06
CA GLN A 839 36.88 26.51 25.22
C GLN A 839 36.17 27.85 24.99
N GLY A 840 36.33 28.44 23.81
CA GLY A 840 35.59 29.62 23.42
C GLY A 840 34.11 29.34 23.16
N ALA A 841 33.72 28.12 22.79
CA ALA A 841 32.33 27.71 22.72
C ALA A 841 31.68 27.64 24.11
N LEU A 842 32.32 26.96 25.06
CA LEU A 842 31.91 26.88 26.46
C LEU A 842 31.64 28.26 27.06
N ALA A 843 32.56 29.22 26.87
CA ALA A 843 32.40 30.58 27.37
C ALA A 843 31.19 31.35 26.77
N GLU A 844 30.74 31.01 25.56
CA GLU A 844 29.52 31.59 24.97
C GLU A 844 28.25 30.86 25.45
N TYR A 845 28.31 29.54 25.64
CA TYR A 845 27.20 28.79 26.24
C TYR A 845 26.96 29.17 27.70
N GLU A 846 28.00 29.46 28.48
CA GLU A 846 27.87 29.94 29.87
C GLU A 846 27.21 31.33 29.94
N LYS A 847 27.49 32.23 28.97
CA LYS A 847 26.76 33.51 28.83
C LYS A 847 25.29 33.27 28.49
N SER A 848 25.00 32.40 27.54
CA SER A 848 23.63 31.97 27.20
C SER A 848 22.90 31.43 28.44
N LEU A 849 23.54 30.53 29.19
CA LEU A 849 23.00 29.91 30.40
C LEU A 849 22.69 30.94 31.50
N GLY A 850 23.59 31.90 31.73
CA GLY A 850 23.38 32.98 32.70
C GLY A 850 22.12 33.81 32.38
N ILE A 851 21.92 34.15 31.10
CA ILE A 851 20.75 34.89 30.64
C ILE A 851 19.48 34.04 30.73
N LEU A 852 19.51 32.78 30.26
CA LEU A 852 18.36 31.85 30.33
C LEU A 852 17.91 31.59 31.77
N ASN A 853 18.84 31.46 32.72
CA ASN A 853 18.51 31.34 34.15
C ASN A 853 17.83 32.60 34.70
N GLY A 854 18.17 33.79 34.19
CA GLY A 854 17.43 35.02 34.47
C GLY A 854 16.01 34.97 33.91
N VAL A 855 15.87 34.69 32.61
CA VAL A 855 14.57 34.62 31.92
C VAL A 855 13.64 33.57 32.56
N ALA A 856 14.15 32.38 32.88
CA ALA A 856 13.38 31.27 33.44
C ALA A 856 12.80 31.54 34.84
N ARG A 857 13.35 32.49 35.60
CA ARG A 857 12.76 32.95 36.88
C ARG A 857 11.49 33.78 36.69
N HIS A 858 11.37 34.47 35.55
CA HIS A 858 10.26 35.37 35.26
C HIS A 858 9.23 34.75 34.28
N ILE A 859 9.65 33.80 33.44
CA ILE A 859 8.78 33.13 32.45
C ILE A 859 8.83 31.60 32.63
N ARG A 860 7.72 31.03 33.10
CA ARG A 860 7.48 29.57 33.12
C ARG A 860 6.94 29.09 31.76
N ASN A 861 7.80 29.10 30.73
CA ASN A 861 7.47 28.64 29.38
C ASN A 861 8.28 27.38 29.01
N VAL A 862 7.60 26.35 28.48
CA VAL A 862 8.19 25.09 28.01
C VAL A 862 9.34 25.32 27.02
N ARG A 863 9.24 26.31 26.13
CA ARG A 863 10.32 26.65 25.18
C ARG A 863 11.60 27.08 25.90
N VAL A 864 11.49 28.00 26.86
CA VAL A 864 12.64 28.48 27.66
C VAL A 864 13.26 27.35 28.48
N GLN A 865 12.46 26.42 29.01
CA GLN A 865 12.98 25.23 29.68
C GLN A 865 13.71 24.30 28.68
N ARG A 866 13.17 24.03 27.48
CA ARG A 866 13.86 23.24 26.44
C ARG A 866 15.19 23.87 26.03
N ASP A 867 15.24 25.18 25.81
CA ASP A 867 16.48 25.90 25.46
C ASP A 867 17.51 25.89 26.59
N LEU A 868 17.05 25.88 27.86
CA LEU A 868 17.90 25.72 29.03
C LEU A 868 18.54 24.32 29.09
N GLY A 869 17.77 23.26 28.85
CA GLY A 869 18.27 21.88 28.73
C GLY A 869 19.28 21.74 27.59
N ALA A 870 18.92 22.20 26.39
CA ALA A 870 19.82 22.21 25.23
C ALA A 870 21.13 23.00 25.49
N THR A 871 21.09 24.09 26.26
CA THR A 871 22.30 24.82 26.65
C THR A 871 23.16 24.01 27.63
N TYR A 872 22.57 23.30 28.60
CA TYR A 872 23.29 22.36 29.45
C TYR A 872 23.91 21.21 28.66
N GLN A 873 23.22 20.65 27.65
CA GLN A 873 23.79 19.63 26.77
C GLN A 873 25.02 20.15 26.02
N LYS A 874 24.94 21.35 25.42
CA LYS A 874 26.07 21.97 24.70
C LYS A 874 27.27 22.29 25.60
N ILE A 875 27.03 22.67 26.85
CA ILE A 875 28.08 22.81 27.87
C ILE A 875 28.72 21.45 28.16
N GLY A 876 27.91 20.39 28.31
CA GLY A 876 28.40 19.02 28.48
C GLY A 876 29.26 18.53 27.31
N ASP A 877 28.80 18.75 26.08
CA ASP A 877 29.53 18.40 24.85
C ASP A 877 30.86 19.17 24.75
N SER A 878 30.87 20.46 25.13
CA SER A 878 32.09 21.28 25.13
C SER A 878 33.08 20.86 26.21
N ARG A 879 32.60 20.52 27.41
CA ARG A 879 33.44 19.99 28.51
C ARG A 879 34.01 18.62 28.16
N LEU A 880 33.24 17.74 27.52
CA LEU A 880 33.76 16.48 26.94
C LEU A 880 34.88 16.72 25.92
N ALA A 881 34.70 17.66 24.99
CA ALA A 881 35.73 18.02 24.01
C ALA A 881 37.01 18.62 24.65
N LEU A 882 36.90 19.15 25.87
CA LEU A 882 38.03 19.62 26.71
C LEU A 882 38.59 18.51 27.63
N ASN A 883 38.10 17.28 27.52
CA ASN A 883 38.38 16.14 28.42
C ASN A 883 37.95 16.34 29.89
N ASP A 884 37.08 17.31 30.18
CA ASP A 884 36.41 17.49 31.48
C ASP A 884 35.13 16.63 31.55
N ALA A 885 35.31 15.31 31.64
CA ALA A 885 34.19 14.38 31.80
C ALA A 885 33.39 14.58 33.12
N PRO A 886 33.99 14.88 34.28
CA PRO A 886 33.23 15.17 35.50
C PRO A 886 32.32 16.41 35.38
N GLY A 887 32.84 17.51 34.84
CA GLY A 887 32.05 18.71 34.60
C GLY A 887 31.02 18.55 33.48
N ALA A 888 31.27 17.68 32.49
CA ALA A 888 30.26 17.31 31.51
C ALA A 888 29.10 16.51 32.13
N LEU A 889 29.40 15.53 33.00
CA LEU A 889 28.40 14.75 33.72
C LEU A 889 27.54 15.62 34.64
N GLU A 890 28.10 16.65 35.26
CA GLU A 890 27.34 17.67 36.00
C GLU A 890 26.34 18.40 35.09
N ALA A 891 26.79 18.87 33.92
CA ALA A 891 25.94 19.57 32.96
C ALA A 891 24.80 18.67 32.44
N TYR A 892 25.08 17.42 32.07
CA TYR A 892 24.03 16.49 31.63
C TYR A 892 23.06 16.08 32.74
N ARG A 893 23.48 16.05 34.01
CA ARG A 893 22.55 15.89 35.14
C ARG A 893 21.60 17.09 35.26
N LYS A 894 22.08 18.30 35.01
CA LYS A 894 21.22 19.51 34.98
C LYS A 894 20.26 19.53 33.81
N ASP A 895 20.67 19.05 32.64
CA ASP A 895 19.75 18.78 31.52
C ASP A 895 18.70 17.72 31.89
N LEU A 896 19.11 16.60 32.51
CA LEU A 896 18.18 15.57 32.97
C LEU A 896 17.12 16.11 33.96
N GLU A 897 17.51 16.95 34.92
CA GLU A 897 16.59 17.65 35.83
C GLU A 897 15.58 18.57 35.10
N VAL A 898 15.95 19.11 33.94
CA VAL A 898 15.04 19.88 33.07
C VAL A 898 14.10 18.95 32.30
N ALA A 899 14.65 17.93 31.64
CA ALA A 899 13.88 16.99 30.82
C ALA A 899 12.87 16.17 31.64
N GLN A 900 13.24 15.74 32.86
CA GLN A 900 12.33 15.06 33.79
C GLN A 900 11.13 15.94 34.16
N ARG A 901 11.36 17.22 34.47
CA ARG A 901 10.27 18.17 34.80
C ARG A 901 9.37 18.44 33.61
N LEU A 902 9.90 18.45 32.38
CA LEU A 902 9.11 18.59 31.15
C LEU A 902 8.29 17.32 30.84
N ALA A 903 8.87 16.14 31.02
CA ALA A 903 8.19 14.86 30.78
C ALA A 903 7.12 14.53 31.83
N ALA A 904 7.23 15.07 33.05
CA ALA A 904 6.26 14.93 34.13
C ALA A 904 5.16 16.01 34.15
N GLY A 905 5.24 17.02 33.27
CA GLY A 905 4.27 18.12 33.22
C GLY A 905 2.94 17.74 32.58
N GLU A 906 1.85 18.42 32.98
CA GLU A 906 0.57 18.32 32.29
C GLU A 906 0.72 18.73 30.82
N GLY A 907 0.35 17.83 29.90
CA GLY A 907 0.55 18.03 28.46
C GLY A 907 1.89 17.56 27.88
N ALA A 908 2.65 16.73 28.60
CA ALA A 908 3.91 16.15 28.11
C ALA A 908 3.76 15.42 26.77
N ASP A 909 4.29 16.03 25.70
CA ASP A 909 4.31 15.50 24.34
C ASP A 909 5.38 14.40 24.13
N ALA A 910 5.32 13.72 22.99
CA ALA A 910 6.33 12.73 22.59
C ALA A 910 7.74 13.34 22.50
N GLY A 911 7.84 14.65 22.24
CA GLY A 911 9.09 15.41 22.26
C GLY A 911 9.71 15.45 23.65
N ALA A 912 8.96 15.72 24.70
CA ALA A 912 9.47 15.86 26.06
C ALA A 912 10.00 14.53 26.61
N ARG A 913 9.34 13.41 26.24
CA ARG A 913 9.85 12.06 26.51
C ARG A 913 11.11 11.75 25.71
N ARG A 914 11.18 12.19 24.45
CA ARG A 914 12.38 12.05 23.62
C ARG A 914 13.55 12.84 24.20
N ASP A 915 13.33 14.10 24.58
CA ASP A 915 14.33 14.97 25.22
C ASP A 915 14.93 14.26 26.45
N LEU A 916 14.08 13.67 27.30
CA LEU A 916 14.49 12.85 28.46
C LEU A 916 15.34 11.63 28.06
N SER A 917 14.98 10.91 26.99
CA SER A 917 15.79 9.78 26.51
C SER A 917 17.17 10.20 26.00
N VAL A 918 17.28 11.41 25.42
CA VAL A 918 18.56 11.98 24.96
C VAL A 918 19.45 12.36 26.15
N SER A 919 18.90 12.97 27.20
CA SER A 919 19.65 13.25 28.45
C SER A 919 20.24 11.97 29.05
N HIS A 920 19.46 10.89 29.12
CA HIS A 920 19.96 9.58 29.57
C HIS A 920 21.04 9.01 28.63
N GLY A 921 20.90 9.18 27.32
CA GLY A 921 21.93 8.80 26.34
C GLY A 921 23.26 9.51 26.57
N LYS A 922 23.24 10.84 26.68
CA LYS A 922 24.43 11.67 26.95
C LYS A 922 25.12 11.35 28.28
N ILE A 923 24.34 11.01 29.32
CA ILE A 923 24.88 10.51 30.60
C ILE A 923 25.56 9.14 30.40
N GLY A 924 25.05 8.29 29.52
CA GLY A 924 25.72 7.06 29.11
C GLY A 924 27.06 7.30 28.43
N ASP A 925 27.08 8.23 27.46
CA ASP A 925 28.29 8.58 26.69
C ASP A 925 29.42 9.10 27.59
N VAL A 926 29.13 10.04 28.50
CA VAL A 926 30.14 10.54 29.44
C VAL A 926 30.60 9.49 30.44
N ARG A 927 29.70 8.62 30.94
CA ARG A 927 30.10 7.54 31.86
C ARG A 927 30.99 6.50 31.17
N ARG A 928 30.74 6.20 29.89
CA ARG A 928 31.65 5.39 29.06
C ARG A 928 33.02 6.04 28.95
N ALA A 929 33.07 7.35 28.66
CA ALA A 929 34.32 8.12 28.61
C ALA A 929 35.06 8.20 29.97
N MET A 930 34.34 8.11 31.09
CA MET A 930 34.89 8.00 32.45
C MET A 930 35.32 6.57 32.84
N SER A 931 35.24 5.60 31.93
CA SER A 931 35.48 4.17 32.21
C SER A 931 34.53 3.59 33.29
N ASP A 932 33.29 4.08 33.36
CA ASP A 932 32.18 3.48 34.12
C ASP A 932 31.19 2.77 33.18
N PRO A 933 31.51 1.56 32.67
CA PRO A 933 30.63 0.85 31.74
C PRO A 933 29.36 0.32 32.43
N ARG A 934 29.33 0.20 33.77
CA ARG A 934 28.13 -0.20 34.51
C ARG A 934 27.10 0.93 34.51
N GLY A 935 27.52 2.12 34.89
CA GLY A 935 26.67 3.30 34.86
C GLY A 935 26.32 3.76 33.45
N ALA A 936 27.21 3.56 32.46
CA ALA A 936 26.88 3.77 31.06
C ALA A 936 25.72 2.87 30.60
N LEU A 937 25.81 1.56 30.88
CA LEU A 937 24.76 0.58 30.57
C LEU A 937 23.42 0.90 31.27
N GLU A 938 23.47 1.34 32.53
CA GLU A 938 22.28 1.77 33.26
C GLU A 938 21.58 2.96 32.57
N ALA A 939 22.35 3.99 32.23
CA ALA A 939 21.84 5.20 31.58
C ALA A 939 21.29 4.90 30.17
N TYR A 940 21.99 4.08 29.37
CA TYR A 940 21.48 3.65 28.06
C TYR A 940 20.20 2.81 28.19
N ARG A 941 20.07 1.93 29.20
CA ARG A 941 18.82 1.18 29.45
C ARG A 941 17.65 2.08 29.84
N GLN A 942 17.90 3.14 30.60
CA GLN A 942 16.87 4.15 30.92
C GLN A 942 16.40 4.87 29.64
N SER A 943 17.33 5.26 28.76
CA SER A 943 17.01 5.79 27.43
C SER A 943 16.21 4.79 26.57
N GLN A 944 16.67 3.53 26.50
CA GLN A 944 16.05 2.44 25.76
C GLN A 944 14.61 2.18 26.20
N ALA A 945 14.33 2.19 27.49
CA ALA A 945 12.99 1.97 28.04
C ALA A 945 11.98 3.05 27.59
N ILE A 946 12.41 4.32 27.57
CA ILE A 946 11.58 5.44 27.11
C ILE A 946 11.34 5.35 25.60
N LEU A 947 12.39 5.03 24.84
CA LEU A 947 12.31 4.87 23.38
C LEU A 947 11.42 3.68 22.98
N LEU A 948 11.44 2.58 23.74
CA LEU A 948 10.56 1.43 23.54
C LEU A 948 9.07 1.76 23.74
N ASP A 949 8.72 2.69 24.64
CA ASP A 949 7.35 3.22 24.75
C ASP A 949 7.01 4.10 23.54
N LEU A 950 7.91 5.01 23.13
CA LEU A 950 7.69 5.93 22.02
C LEU A 950 7.51 5.24 20.66
N VAL A 951 8.21 4.13 20.39
CA VAL A 951 8.07 3.38 19.13
C VAL A 951 6.83 2.48 19.05
N ARG A 952 5.99 2.43 20.10
CA ARG A 952 4.65 1.83 20.02
C ARG A 952 3.82 2.52 18.94
N ASP A 953 3.99 3.84 18.78
CA ASP A 953 3.58 4.52 17.55
C ASP A 953 4.60 4.24 16.43
N LYS A 954 4.22 3.32 15.54
CA LYS A 954 5.02 2.96 14.35
C LYS A 954 5.21 4.11 13.35
N ARG A 955 4.49 5.24 13.50
CA ARG A 955 4.67 6.45 12.68
C ARG A 955 5.79 7.35 13.19
N ASN A 956 6.23 7.19 14.45
CA ASN A 956 7.31 7.97 15.03
C ASN A 956 8.69 7.48 14.54
N VAL A 957 9.02 7.84 13.29
CA VAL A 957 10.30 7.49 12.64
C VAL A 957 11.51 8.02 13.42
N VAL A 958 11.38 9.18 14.07
CA VAL A 958 12.48 9.78 14.84
C VAL A 958 12.83 8.91 16.04
N ALA A 959 11.85 8.53 16.87
CA ALA A 959 12.09 7.64 18.01
C ALA A 959 12.60 6.25 17.58
N GLN A 960 12.24 5.76 16.38
CA GLN A 960 12.79 4.52 15.84
C GLN A 960 14.30 4.63 15.52
N ARG A 961 14.77 5.79 15.05
CA ARG A 961 16.20 6.04 14.81
C ARG A 961 16.99 6.24 16.10
N ASP A 962 16.42 6.96 17.05
CA ASP A 962 17.02 7.11 18.38
C ASP A 962 17.14 5.73 19.07
N LEU A 963 16.15 4.85 18.89
CA LEU A 963 16.19 3.47 19.41
C LEU A 963 17.24 2.62 18.71
N SER A 964 17.45 2.74 17.39
CA SER A 964 18.54 2.01 16.72
C SER A 964 19.92 2.48 17.20
N ALA A 965 20.14 3.79 17.34
CA ALA A 965 21.36 4.32 17.94
C ALA A 965 21.55 3.84 19.40
N CYS A 966 20.47 3.80 20.19
CA CYS A 966 20.50 3.27 21.55
C CYS A 966 20.87 1.78 21.60
N TYR A 967 20.35 0.96 20.68
CA TYR A 967 20.78 -0.43 20.53
C TYR A 967 22.28 -0.56 20.23
N LEU A 968 22.84 0.29 19.37
CA LEU A 968 24.29 0.30 19.13
C LEU A 968 25.07 0.65 20.40
N ASN A 969 24.66 1.68 21.14
CA ASN A 969 25.34 2.10 22.37
C ASN A 969 25.29 1.02 23.48
N VAL A 970 24.16 0.33 23.64
CA VAL A 970 24.06 -0.82 24.56
C VAL A 970 24.94 -1.99 24.07
N GLY A 971 25.00 -2.23 22.76
CA GLY A 971 25.84 -3.25 22.16
C GLY A 971 27.33 -2.99 22.37
N ASP A 972 27.77 -1.74 22.17
CA ASP A 972 29.14 -1.27 22.40
C ASP A 972 29.61 -1.56 23.83
N ILE A 973 28.82 -1.17 24.85
CA ILE A 973 29.18 -1.41 26.26
C ILE A 973 29.22 -2.90 26.60
N ARG A 974 28.29 -3.70 26.05
CA ARG A 974 28.32 -5.17 26.24
C ARG A 974 29.58 -5.77 25.62
N LEU A 975 29.99 -5.29 24.45
CA LEU A 975 31.21 -5.75 23.78
C LEU A 975 32.47 -5.39 24.57
N GLU A 976 32.55 -4.17 25.11
CA GLU A 976 33.61 -3.75 26.04
C GLU A 976 33.65 -4.58 27.32
N GLN A 977 32.50 -5.07 27.80
CA GLN A 977 32.38 -5.99 28.93
C GLN A 977 32.65 -7.47 28.58
N GLY A 978 32.89 -7.80 27.30
CA GLY A 978 33.07 -9.18 26.83
C GLY A 978 31.77 -9.99 26.62
N ASP A 979 30.60 -9.38 26.79
CA ASP A 979 29.29 -9.98 26.46
C ASP A 979 29.03 -9.91 24.94
N ILE A 980 29.79 -10.70 24.18
CA ILE A 980 29.72 -10.76 22.71
C ILE A 980 28.31 -11.20 22.24
N ALA A 981 27.68 -12.14 22.95
CA ALA A 981 26.36 -12.65 22.60
C ALA A 981 25.25 -11.61 22.81
N GLY A 982 25.30 -10.87 23.93
CA GLY A 982 24.40 -9.76 24.18
C GLY A 982 24.67 -8.57 23.26
N ALA A 983 25.94 -8.25 22.98
CA ALA A 983 26.31 -7.20 22.02
C ALA A 983 25.71 -7.47 20.64
N ARG A 984 25.89 -8.70 20.13
CA ARG A 984 25.31 -9.16 18.87
C ARG A 984 23.79 -9.04 18.86
N THR A 985 23.14 -9.42 19.97
CA THR A 985 21.68 -9.34 20.11
C THR A 985 21.16 -7.90 19.99
N GLU A 986 21.87 -6.90 20.52
CA GLU A 986 21.47 -5.50 20.38
C GLU A 986 21.80 -4.95 18.97
N TYR A 987 22.97 -5.27 18.41
CA TYR A 987 23.32 -4.87 17.04
C TYR A 987 22.39 -5.47 15.98
N ASP A 988 21.98 -6.75 16.11
CA ASP A 988 21.02 -7.39 15.20
C ASP A 988 19.63 -6.71 15.29
N LYS A 989 19.20 -6.22 16.47
CA LYS A 989 17.99 -5.39 16.63
C LYS A 989 18.11 -4.04 15.93
N SER A 990 19.26 -3.36 16.08
CA SER A 990 19.53 -2.11 15.35
C SER A 990 19.48 -2.32 13.84
N LEU A 991 20.18 -3.35 13.34
CA LEU A 991 20.21 -3.69 11.92
C LEU A 991 18.80 -3.99 11.38
N ALA A 992 17.98 -4.75 12.10
CA ALA A 992 16.60 -5.03 11.70
C ALA A 992 15.73 -3.76 11.63
N LEU A 993 15.94 -2.81 12.55
CA LEU A 993 15.21 -1.54 12.58
C LEU A 993 15.67 -0.60 11.46
N CYS A 994 16.97 -0.44 11.26
CA CYS A 994 17.55 0.36 10.19
C CYS A 994 17.19 -0.19 8.80
N ARG A 995 17.24 -1.52 8.58
CA ARG A 995 16.78 -2.15 7.33
C ARG A 995 15.31 -1.85 7.00
N ARG A 996 14.46 -1.65 8.01
CA ARG A 996 13.05 -1.27 7.80
C ARG A 996 12.92 0.20 7.41
N LEU A 997 13.70 1.09 8.04
CA LEU A 997 13.68 2.53 7.77
C LEU A 997 14.34 2.89 6.43
N ALA A 998 15.39 2.16 6.04
CA ALA A 998 16.16 2.33 4.81
C ALA A 998 15.55 1.61 3.59
N ARG A 999 14.27 1.20 3.65
CA ARG A 999 13.55 0.66 2.48
C ARG A 999 13.34 1.73 1.39
N ASP A 1000 13.20 2.97 1.81
CA ASP A 1000 13.25 4.13 0.93
C ASP A 1000 14.73 4.46 0.66
N ARG A 1001 15.19 4.16 -0.57
CA ARG A 1001 16.56 4.44 -1.00
C ARG A 1001 16.90 5.93 -0.99
N THR A 1002 15.91 6.80 -1.25
CA THR A 1002 16.10 8.26 -1.31
C THR A 1002 16.41 8.90 0.05
N ASN A 1003 16.19 8.17 1.16
CA ASN A 1003 16.48 8.64 2.50
C ASN A 1003 17.94 8.39 2.88
N ALA A 1004 18.86 9.19 2.33
CA ALA A 1004 20.30 9.10 2.58
C ALA A 1004 20.67 9.04 4.08
N ARG A 1005 19.90 9.74 4.94
CA ARG A 1005 20.10 9.65 6.40
C ARG A 1005 19.76 8.26 6.95
N ALA A 1006 18.74 7.56 6.45
CA ALA A 1006 18.40 6.20 6.89
C ALA A 1006 19.40 5.17 6.35
N GLN A 1007 19.91 5.36 5.12
CA GLN A 1007 20.99 4.53 4.58
C GLN A 1007 22.27 4.65 5.42
N ARG A 1008 22.62 5.85 5.88
CA ARG A 1008 23.75 6.05 6.81
C ARG A 1008 23.60 5.26 8.12
N ASP A 1009 22.42 5.26 8.74
CA ASP A 1009 22.17 4.49 9.98
C ASP A 1009 22.25 2.96 9.73
N LEU A 1010 21.85 2.51 8.54
CA LEU A 1010 21.97 1.12 8.10
C LEU A 1010 23.45 0.71 7.89
N LEU A 1011 24.24 1.53 7.21
CA LEU A 1011 25.68 1.37 7.02
C LEU A 1011 26.39 1.20 8.38
N VAL A 1012 26.13 2.11 9.33
CA VAL A 1012 26.73 2.04 10.67
C VAL A 1012 26.32 0.76 11.41
N SER A 1013 25.06 0.33 11.26
CA SER A 1013 24.56 -0.92 11.85
C SER A 1013 25.26 -2.16 11.27
N TYR A 1014 25.52 -2.18 9.96
CA TYR A 1014 26.30 -3.25 9.32
C TYR A 1014 27.75 -3.29 9.80
N THR A 1015 28.40 -2.14 9.95
CA THR A 1015 29.76 -2.06 10.52
C THR A 1015 29.82 -2.68 11.92
N LYS A 1016 28.88 -2.31 12.81
CA LYS A 1016 28.81 -2.86 14.18
C LYS A 1016 28.52 -4.37 14.22
N VAL A 1017 27.71 -4.88 13.29
CA VAL A 1017 27.53 -6.33 13.11
C VAL A 1017 28.80 -7.01 12.57
N GLY A 1018 29.62 -6.32 11.77
CA GLY A 1018 30.96 -6.77 11.39
C GLY A 1018 31.88 -6.86 12.60
N ASP A 1019 31.94 -5.81 13.42
CA ASP A 1019 32.80 -5.72 14.60
C ASP A 1019 32.54 -6.85 15.60
N VAL A 1020 31.26 -7.13 15.91
CA VAL A 1020 30.92 -8.22 16.85
C VAL A 1020 31.19 -9.61 16.28
N ARG A 1021 31.04 -9.81 14.96
CA ARG A 1021 31.36 -11.09 14.30
C ARG A 1021 32.86 -11.33 14.29
N LEU A 1022 33.66 -10.29 14.07
CA LEU A 1022 35.11 -10.36 14.18
C LEU A 1022 35.52 -10.71 15.62
N ALA A 1023 34.92 -10.05 16.62
CA ALA A 1023 35.14 -10.37 18.04
C ALA A 1023 34.70 -11.80 18.41
N SER A 1024 33.67 -12.36 17.75
CA SER A 1024 33.24 -13.75 17.93
C SER A 1024 34.03 -14.77 17.10
N GLY A 1025 35.09 -14.36 16.39
CA GLY A 1025 35.89 -15.23 15.52
C GLY A 1025 35.27 -15.59 14.16
N ASP A 1026 34.09 -15.04 13.82
CA ASP A 1026 33.43 -15.23 12.53
C ASP A 1026 33.96 -14.23 11.49
N ALA A 1027 35.21 -14.43 11.06
CA ALA A 1027 35.87 -13.57 10.08
C ALA A 1027 35.12 -13.52 8.73
N ARG A 1028 34.47 -14.63 8.32
CA ARG A 1028 33.68 -14.68 7.07
C ARG A 1028 32.42 -13.83 7.18
N GLY A 1029 31.65 -13.99 8.26
CA GLY A 1029 30.46 -13.19 8.51
C GLY A 1029 30.77 -11.72 8.79
N ALA A 1030 31.95 -11.40 9.33
CA ALA A 1030 32.43 -10.03 9.48
C ALA A 1030 32.71 -9.38 8.12
N VAL A 1031 33.48 -10.04 7.24
CA VAL A 1031 33.74 -9.56 5.87
C VAL A 1031 32.44 -9.34 5.09
N ALA A 1032 31.47 -10.25 5.20
CA ALA A 1032 30.16 -10.06 4.56
C ALA A 1032 29.42 -8.81 5.06
N ALA A 1033 29.43 -8.54 6.38
CA ALA A 1033 28.79 -7.35 6.95
C ALA A 1033 29.52 -6.05 6.56
N TYR A 1034 30.85 -6.06 6.52
CA TYR A 1034 31.64 -4.92 6.04
C TYR A 1034 31.46 -4.67 4.53
N ALA A 1035 31.27 -5.72 3.72
CA ALA A 1035 31.00 -5.58 2.29
C ALA A 1035 29.63 -4.91 2.01
N GLU A 1036 28.59 -5.27 2.77
CA GLU A 1036 27.28 -4.59 2.73
C GLU A 1036 27.41 -3.10 3.12
N SER A 1037 28.13 -2.80 4.21
CA SER A 1037 28.42 -1.43 4.66
C SER A 1037 29.17 -0.62 3.58
N LEU A 1038 30.20 -1.21 2.96
CA LEU A 1038 30.97 -0.58 1.88
C LEU A 1038 30.16 -0.34 0.60
N THR A 1039 29.23 -1.24 0.26
CA THR A 1039 28.33 -1.06 -0.88
C THR A 1039 27.41 0.15 -0.66
N LEU A 1040 26.76 0.24 0.50
CA LEU A 1040 25.94 1.41 0.88
C LEU A 1040 26.76 2.71 0.93
N ALA A 1041 28.02 2.65 1.37
CA ALA A 1041 28.92 3.80 1.38
C ALA A 1041 29.21 4.33 -0.04
N ARG A 1042 29.36 3.43 -1.02
CA ARG A 1042 29.56 3.79 -2.44
C ARG A 1042 28.29 4.36 -3.06
N GLU A 1043 27.15 3.70 -2.88
CA GLU A 1043 25.84 4.20 -3.36
C GLU A 1043 25.58 5.63 -2.84
N LEU A 1044 25.86 5.89 -1.55
CA LEU A 1044 25.71 7.23 -0.96
C LEU A 1044 26.70 8.27 -1.47
N ALA A 1045 27.94 7.88 -1.79
CA ALA A 1045 28.92 8.78 -2.38
C ALA A 1045 28.58 9.15 -3.82
N ASP A 1046 28.11 8.17 -4.60
CA ASP A 1046 27.69 8.37 -6.00
C ASP A 1046 26.42 9.24 -6.10
N GLU A 1047 25.47 9.10 -5.17
CA GLU A 1047 24.27 9.96 -5.08
C GLU A 1047 24.56 11.39 -4.58
N ALA A 1048 25.64 11.60 -3.81
CA ALA A 1048 25.95 12.89 -3.20
C ALA A 1048 26.57 13.93 -4.15
N GLY A 1049 27.23 13.49 -5.21
CA GLY A 1049 28.01 14.34 -6.12
C GLY A 1049 29.08 15.17 -5.40
N ASP A 1050 29.48 16.30 -6.00
CA ASP A 1050 30.53 17.20 -5.50
C ASP A 1050 30.10 18.05 -4.27
N SER A 1051 29.23 17.50 -3.42
CA SER A 1051 28.80 18.11 -2.17
C SER A 1051 29.67 17.59 -1.01
N GLY A 1052 30.74 18.33 -0.70
CA GLY A 1052 31.76 17.98 0.31
C GLY A 1052 31.30 17.99 1.77
N ALA A 1053 30.16 17.38 2.06
CA ALA A 1053 29.57 17.19 3.39
C ALA A 1053 29.30 15.70 3.71
N TRP A 1054 29.84 14.79 2.89
CA TRP A 1054 29.73 13.33 3.04
C TRP A 1054 31.10 12.70 3.24
#